data_AF-A0A8C7WUQ7-F1
#
_entry.id   AF-A0A8C7WUQ7-F1
#
_cell.length_a   1.000
_cell.length_b   1.000
_cell.length_c   1.000
_cell.angle_alpha   90.00
_cell.angle_beta   90.00
_cell.angle_gamma   90.00
#
_symmetry.space_group_name_H-M   'P 1'
#
loop_
_entity.id
_entity.type
_entity.pdbx_description
1 polymer ?
#
loop_
_entity_poly.entity_id
_entity_poly.type
_entity_poly.pdbx_seq_one_letter_code
_entity_poly.pdbx_strand_id
1 'polypeptide(L)'
;MLWKCKYCPLNCEKRAQLFKHYRLKHGSYARTEPFPCLYQECPCTFKSLNALKVHLSRLHTKTVDQQPDAPVKFCCLSCGFAESCSQTDYLTHLHTAHLKVNHKVRCPYKDCNFETSIYSTFKAHKSKVHHDQNWKSFKSEIIGLDNVSDDNDAAQDQMSHADDMDDLEDVSVEASENELRDLEKQLEHNLASLLLKMQTVLHIPESSVQEVIQQLCQINKLSQPLLHNRVRAVLKKYYADINETVVREVTNVVSESNIMSFCAKDGSLGTAKKRAAYVRREFPLVNPIEYCVEKGKKTLAYVPIVPMLQKLLNKTDILDKAMSEKVHVPQEYSSYVDGQCFNKNSLLARDEFTIALTLYIDDFEVANPLGTSKLKHKMCAIYWVIANIPAKYRSTLNSIQLALLCNTSTVKECGYAKVLQPLIYDLKLLEQNGVYLEQLGESVKGTVLYVVADNLGAHSLAGFLESFTTDKFCRFCSASSFDKQYQEMAEQENITMRVIVSEGDIRKMTTKRPDTLEDLIGWLKGNLKANYSFTLQYQDPEFNNELCNLTNLSELPEKPTIKIIPMIELVPISADTESYGDTSSQADTEILSNSSLDRSFQWPENQGHPPAGMDGRTVSSSRWETTEPKCARLDELMSLSMVVNVEEGRDDHNLEEARQVLVNEMMKTKPNGSLVKKNMDLTFALRRKEVVQNKPAISQMLHRWPALFTESQVFYEFSRVVGKSLQDNFFDELDHFSPRLVDLFRKKKGLTGQLLAELLRQTKTTEPTDIRCLCLRGLPVILADDSSAFFRTCTVS
;
A
#
# COMPACT_ATOMS: atom_id res chain seq x y z
N MET A 1 -37.50 -20.53 20.83
CA MET A 1 -36.56 -19.40 20.98
C MET A 1 -36.65 -18.52 19.74
N LEU A 2 -36.57 -17.20 19.87
CA LEU A 2 -36.52 -16.29 18.71
C LEU A 2 -35.07 -16.14 18.22
N TRP A 3 -34.87 -16.31 16.92
CA TRP A 3 -33.59 -16.21 16.22
C TRP A 3 -33.40 -14.79 15.68
N LYS A 4 -32.72 -13.93 16.46
CA LYS A 4 -32.40 -12.54 16.09
C LYS A 4 -31.25 -12.46 15.09
N CYS A 5 -31.40 -11.64 14.04
CA CYS A 5 -30.32 -11.31 13.12
C CYS A 5 -29.27 -10.40 13.79
N LYS A 6 -27.98 -10.69 13.56
CA LYS A 6 -26.86 -9.88 14.05
C LYS A 6 -26.53 -8.67 13.13
N TYR A 7 -27.24 -8.51 12.01
CA TYR A 7 -27.02 -7.44 11.02
C TYR A 7 -28.24 -6.51 10.79
N CYS A 8 -29.44 -6.86 11.26
CA CYS A 8 -30.63 -6.01 11.14
C CYS A 8 -31.66 -6.36 12.23
N PRO A 9 -32.74 -5.56 12.42
CA PRO A 9 -33.73 -5.79 13.47
C PRO A 9 -34.59 -7.06 13.35
N LEU A 10 -34.42 -7.88 12.30
CA LEU A 10 -35.28 -9.05 12.06
C LEU A 10 -35.09 -10.14 13.12
N ASN A 11 -36.22 -10.66 13.60
CA ASN A 11 -36.30 -11.89 14.40
C ASN A 11 -37.04 -12.95 13.58
N CYS A 12 -36.63 -14.22 13.72
CA CYS A 12 -37.27 -15.36 13.07
C CYS A 12 -37.61 -16.45 14.11
N GLU A 13 -38.55 -17.33 13.81
CA GLU A 13 -38.98 -18.41 14.72
C GLU A 13 -38.12 -19.67 14.55
N LYS A 14 -37.80 -20.02 13.31
CA LYS A 14 -36.92 -21.17 12.97
C LYS A 14 -35.51 -20.70 12.59
N ARG A 15 -34.48 -21.45 13.03
CA ARG A 15 -33.07 -21.28 12.62
C ARG A 15 -32.89 -21.27 11.10
N ALA A 16 -33.68 -22.08 10.39
CA ALA A 16 -33.68 -22.16 8.93
C ALA A 16 -34.14 -20.85 8.27
N GLN A 17 -35.16 -20.17 8.81
CA GLN A 17 -35.61 -18.86 8.35
C GLN A 17 -34.48 -17.82 8.50
N LEU A 18 -33.77 -17.80 9.64
CA LEU A 18 -32.66 -16.87 9.82
C LEU A 18 -31.49 -17.16 8.86
N PHE A 19 -31.17 -18.43 8.59
CA PHE A 19 -30.16 -18.78 7.57
C PHE A 19 -30.61 -18.40 6.15
N LYS A 20 -31.90 -18.58 5.81
CA LYS A 20 -32.51 -18.16 4.54
C LYS A 20 -32.45 -16.62 4.40
N HIS A 21 -32.70 -15.88 5.49
CA HIS A 21 -32.53 -14.42 5.55
C HIS A 21 -31.07 -13.98 5.35
N TYR A 22 -30.10 -14.59 6.05
CA TYR A 22 -28.67 -14.31 5.84
C TYR A 22 -28.26 -14.55 4.38
N ARG A 23 -28.76 -15.61 3.75
CA ARG A 23 -28.53 -15.90 2.32
C ARG A 23 -29.14 -14.85 1.40
N LEU A 24 -30.37 -14.42 1.63
CA LEU A 24 -31.14 -13.56 0.71
C LEU A 24 -30.87 -12.05 0.90
N LYS A 25 -30.71 -11.56 2.14
CA LYS A 25 -30.52 -10.13 2.44
C LYS A 25 -29.05 -9.75 2.67
N HIS A 26 -28.22 -10.68 3.17
CA HIS A 26 -26.81 -10.41 3.53
C HIS A 26 -25.79 -11.19 2.67
N GLY A 27 -26.22 -12.01 1.70
CA GLY A 27 -25.33 -12.87 0.89
C GLY A 27 -24.20 -12.14 0.14
N SER A 28 -24.33 -10.82 -0.06
CA SER A 28 -23.35 -9.94 -0.70
C SER A 28 -22.20 -9.48 0.21
N TYR A 29 -22.31 -9.64 1.54
CA TYR A 29 -21.37 -9.06 2.53
C TYR A 29 -20.00 -9.75 2.57
N ALA A 30 -19.84 -10.91 1.92
CA ALA A 30 -18.67 -11.81 2.01
C ALA A 30 -17.29 -11.20 1.65
N ARG A 31 -17.24 -9.97 1.12
CA ARG A 31 -15.98 -9.23 0.85
C ARG A 31 -15.71 -8.07 1.81
N THR A 32 -16.69 -7.64 2.60
CA THR A 32 -16.57 -6.52 3.55
C THR A 32 -16.59 -7.00 4.99
N GLU A 33 -17.48 -7.92 5.36
CA GLU A 33 -17.58 -8.45 6.73
C GLU A 33 -17.90 -9.96 6.74
N PRO A 34 -17.35 -10.75 7.69
CA PRO A 34 -17.57 -12.19 7.77
C PRO A 34 -18.89 -12.53 8.51
N PHE A 35 -19.68 -13.45 7.95
CA PHE A 35 -20.96 -13.88 8.51
C PHE A 35 -20.78 -14.48 9.92
N PRO A 36 -21.40 -13.94 10.98
CA PRO A 36 -21.34 -14.54 12.31
C PRO A 36 -22.19 -15.81 12.40
N CYS A 37 -21.89 -16.66 13.39
CA CYS A 37 -22.76 -17.76 13.76
C CYS A 37 -24.14 -17.26 14.24
N LEU A 38 -25.18 -18.01 13.88
CA LEU A 38 -26.58 -17.71 14.19
C LEU A 38 -26.93 -17.87 15.68
N TYR A 39 -26.17 -18.70 16.41
CA TYR A 39 -26.25 -18.77 17.87
C TYR A 39 -25.64 -17.50 18.46
N GLN A 40 -26.33 -16.86 19.40
CA GLN A 40 -25.85 -15.58 19.97
C GLN A 40 -24.50 -15.76 20.65
N GLU A 41 -24.40 -16.71 21.60
CA GLU A 41 -23.21 -17.06 22.37
C GLU A 41 -22.03 -17.64 21.56
N CYS A 42 -22.18 -17.85 20.24
CA CYS A 42 -21.11 -18.35 19.40
C CYS A 42 -20.33 -17.20 18.73
N PRO A 43 -19.03 -16.99 19.05
CA PRO A 43 -18.23 -15.88 18.54
C PRO A 43 -17.67 -16.12 17.13
N CYS A 44 -17.88 -17.30 16.54
CA CYS A 44 -17.28 -17.66 15.25
C CYS A 44 -17.87 -16.87 14.08
N THR A 45 -17.02 -16.42 13.15
CA THR A 45 -17.41 -15.70 11.93
C THR A 45 -16.78 -16.32 10.67
N PHE A 46 -17.43 -16.16 9.51
CA PHE A 46 -17.13 -16.93 8.30
C PHE A 46 -17.10 -16.08 7.04
N LYS A 47 -16.04 -16.22 6.23
CA LYS A 47 -15.92 -15.53 4.93
C LYS A 47 -16.84 -16.09 3.82
N SER A 48 -17.67 -17.09 4.11
CA SER A 48 -18.71 -17.58 3.20
C SER A 48 -19.86 -18.27 3.94
N LEU A 49 -21.06 -18.23 3.35
CA LEU A 49 -22.25 -18.93 3.86
C LEU A 49 -22.06 -20.45 3.92
N ASN A 50 -21.21 -21.03 3.06
CA ASN A 50 -20.92 -22.47 3.09
C ASN A 50 -20.03 -22.84 4.29
N ALA A 51 -19.05 -22.00 4.63
CA ALA A 51 -18.25 -22.19 5.84
C ALA A 51 -19.12 -22.04 7.12
N LEU A 52 -20.05 -21.09 7.14
CA LEU A 52 -21.07 -20.99 8.20
C LEU A 52 -21.96 -22.25 8.27
N LYS A 53 -22.46 -22.76 7.13
CA LYS A 53 -23.26 -24.00 7.09
C LYS A 53 -22.49 -25.19 7.68
N VAL A 54 -21.23 -25.36 7.29
CA VAL A 54 -20.35 -26.44 7.75
C VAL A 54 -19.98 -26.30 9.24
N HIS A 55 -19.89 -25.09 9.78
CA HIS A 55 -19.73 -24.85 11.21
C HIS A 55 -21.00 -25.23 11.99
N LEU A 56 -22.16 -24.73 11.55
CA LEU A 56 -23.46 -25.05 12.16
C LEU A 56 -23.71 -26.56 12.20
N SER A 57 -23.35 -27.29 11.14
CA SER A 57 -23.51 -28.75 11.05
C SER A 57 -22.39 -29.57 11.71
N ARG A 58 -21.45 -28.94 12.43
CA ARG A 58 -20.34 -29.62 13.13
C ARG A 58 -20.25 -29.30 14.61
N LEU A 59 -20.69 -28.11 15.02
CA LEU A 59 -20.58 -27.62 16.40
C LEU A 59 -21.94 -27.30 17.04
N HIS A 60 -23.03 -27.35 16.26
CA HIS A 60 -24.37 -26.99 16.71
C HIS A 60 -25.48 -27.97 16.28
N THR A 61 -25.13 -29.13 15.73
CA THR A 61 -26.00 -30.30 15.61
C THR A 61 -25.74 -31.21 16.80
N LYS A 62 -26.73 -31.40 17.68
CA LYS A 62 -26.68 -32.43 18.73
C LYS A 62 -26.91 -33.80 18.08
N THR A 63 -25.89 -34.63 17.99
CA THR A 63 -26.07 -36.06 17.69
C THR A 63 -26.50 -36.79 18.95
N VAL A 64 -27.80 -37.09 19.06
CA VAL A 64 -28.29 -38.08 20.02
C VAL A 64 -28.08 -39.46 19.38
N ASP A 65 -26.87 -40.01 19.53
CA ASP A 65 -26.69 -41.46 19.71
C ASP A 65 -25.23 -41.84 20.04
N GLN A 66 -24.98 -42.03 21.34
CA GLN A 66 -23.93 -42.89 21.90
C GLN A 66 -24.08 -42.93 23.42
N GLN A 67 -24.09 -44.12 24.01
CA GLN A 67 -24.03 -44.28 25.47
C GLN A 67 -22.70 -43.73 26.00
N PRO A 68 -22.68 -43.12 27.20
CA PRO A 68 -21.43 -42.67 27.80
C PRO A 68 -20.58 -43.87 28.26
N ASP A 69 -19.50 -44.15 27.51
CA ASP A 69 -18.31 -44.82 28.06
C ASP A 69 -17.88 -44.04 29.33
N ALA A 70 -17.52 -44.74 30.41
CA ALA A 70 -17.24 -44.13 31.73
C ALA A 70 -16.13 -43.04 31.66
N PRO A 71 -16.17 -42.02 32.55
CA PRO A 71 -15.30 -40.83 32.47
C PRO A 71 -13.81 -41.14 32.73
N VAL A 72 -13.09 -41.46 31.65
CA VAL A 72 -11.66 -41.82 31.66
C VAL A 72 -10.78 -40.68 32.14
N LYS A 73 -9.92 -40.94 33.11
CA LYS A 73 -8.90 -39.99 33.58
C LYS A 73 -7.64 -40.09 32.72
N PHE A 74 -7.29 -39.01 32.01
CA PHE A 74 -6.11 -38.93 31.17
C PHE A 74 -4.95 -38.22 31.88
N CYS A 75 -3.82 -38.91 31.98
CA CYS A 75 -2.59 -38.40 32.62
C CYS A 75 -1.53 -38.06 31.56
N CYS A 76 -0.97 -36.85 31.62
CA CYS A 76 0.10 -36.43 30.72
C CYS A 76 1.47 -36.90 31.21
N LEU A 77 2.27 -37.47 30.32
CA LEU A 77 3.65 -37.90 30.62
C LEU A 77 4.69 -36.78 30.47
N SER A 78 4.25 -35.52 30.33
CA SER A 78 5.11 -34.36 30.05
C SER A 78 4.80 -33.13 30.91
N CYS A 79 3.74 -33.17 31.72
CA CYS A 79 3.44 -32.22 32.79
C CYS A 79 2.41 -32.85 33.76
N GLY A 80 2.14 -32.21 34.91
CA GLY A 80 1.20 -32.72 35.92
C GLY A 80 -0.29 -32.69 35.57
N PHE A 81 -0.66 -32.71 34.28
CA PHE A 81 -2.07 -32.75 33.85
C PHE A 81 -2.66 -34.16 34.07
N ALA A 82 -3.78 -34.24 34.80
CA ALA A 82 -4.42 -35.50 35.18
C ALA A 82 -5.94 -35.33 35.38
N GLU A 83 -6.70 -35.20 34.29
CA GLU A 83 -8.13 -34.84 34.29
C GLU A 83 -9.01 -35.89 33.61
N SER A 84 -10.29 -35.97 34.00
CA SER A 84 -11.30 -36.77 33.29
C SER A 84 -11.92 -35.96 32.16
N CYS A 85 -11.43 -36.18 30.94
CA CYS A 85 -11.79 -35.43 29.73
C CYS A 85 -11.94 -36.36 28.50
N SER A 86 -12.28 -35.85 27.32
CA SER A 86 -12.32 -36.68 26.11
C SER A 86 -10.92 -36.90 25.50
N GLN A 87 -10.79 -37.89 24.60
CA GLN A 87 -9.58 -38.09 23.80
C GLN A 87 -9.19 -36.83 23.00
N THR A 88 -10.18 -36.07 22.53
CA THR A 88 -9.99 -34.82 21.78
C THR A 88 -9.40 -33.73 22.67
N ASP A 89 -9.82 -33.66 23.93
CA ASP A 89 -9.36 -32.65 24.88
C ASP A 89 -7.91 -32.94 25.29
N TYR A 90 -7.58 -34.20 25.60
CA TYR A 90 -6.20 -34.60 25.88
C TYR A 90 -5.24 -34.36 24.69
N LEU A 91 -5.68 -34.65 23.46
CA LEU A 91 -4.91 -34.33 22.26
C LEU A 91 -4.81 -32.80 22.01
N THR A 92 -5.80 -32.02 22.45
CA THR A 92 -5.77 -30.56 22.40
C THR A 92 -4.84 -29.96 23.47
N HIS A 93 -4.76 -30.57 24.65
CA HIS A 93 -3.75 -30.29 25.67
C HIS A 93 -2.33 -30.52 25.12
N LEU A 94 -2.05 -31.69 24.51
CA LEU A 94 -0.74 -31.96 23.91
C LEU A 94 -0.38 -30.97 22.79
N HIS A 95 -1.36 -30.53 21.99
CA HIS A 95 -1.15 -29.47 21.00
C HIS A 95 -0.83 -28.12 21.65
N THR A 96 -1.64 -27.67 22.61
CA THR A 96 -1.60 -26.29 23.12
C THR A 96 -0.54 -26.04 24.20
N ALA A 97 -0.30 -26.99 25.10
CA ALA A 97 0.64 -26.87 26.21
C ALA A 97 2.08 -27.29 25.84
N HIS A 98 2.25 -28.16 24.83
CA HIS A 98 3.55 -28.72 24.47
C HIS A 98 3.96 -28.41 23.02
N LEU A 99 3.21 -28.88 22.01
CA LEU A 99 3.64 -28.75 20.61
C LEU A 99 3.61 -27.29 20.10
N LYS A 100 2.76 -26.42 20.64
CA LYS A 100 2.73 -24.98 20.31
C LYS A 100 3.99 -24.23 20.77
N VAL A 101 4.67 -24.73 21.81
CA VAL A 101 5.93 -24.17 22.34
C VAL A 101 7.16 -25.02 21.95
N ASN A 102 7.03 -25.85 20.91
CA ASN A 102 8.06 -26.75 20.39
C ASN A 102 8.62 -27.77 21.42
N HIS A 103 7.91 -28.05 22.51
CA HIS A 103 8.28 -29.15 23.42
C HIS A 103 8.06 -30.51 22.74
N LYS A 104 9.00 -31.44 22.96
CA LYS A 104 9.03 -32.75 22.31
C LYS A 104 8.02 -33.70 22.95
N VAL A 105 6.96 -34.06 22.22
CA VAL A 105 5.89 -34.96 22.67
C VAL A 105 6.06 -36.35 22.08
N ARG A 106 5.87 -37.38 22.92
CA ARG A 106 5.80 -38.80 22.52
C ARG A 106 4.38 -39.18 22.11
N CYS A 107 4.26 -40.11 21.16
CA CYS A 107 2.96 -40.61 20.73
C CYS A 107 2.25 -41.34 21.89
N PRO A 108 0.99 -41.01 22.22
CA PRO A 108 0.28 -41.58 23.36
C PRO A 108 -0.23 -43.00 23.12
N TYR A 109 -0.25 -43.48 21.87
CA TYR A 109 -0.72 -44.81 21.50
C TYR A 109 0.25 -45.93 21.95
N LYS A 110 -0.30 -47.09 22.31
CA LYS A 110 0.46 -48.33 22.56
C LYS A 110 1.29 -48.70 21.34
N ASP A 111 2.43 -49.35 21.59
CA ASP A 111 3.37 -49.88 20.59
C ASP A 111 3.94 -48.85 19.60
N CYS A 112 3.72 -47.55 19.85
CA CYS A 112 4.23 -46.46 19.04
C CYS A 112 5.30 -45.64 19.77
N ASN A 113 6.51 -45.66 19.24
CA ASN A 113 7.68 -44.94 19.76
C ASN A 113 7.99 -43.62 19.01
N PHE A 114 7.03 -43.11 18.23
CA PHE A 114 7.17 -41.85 17.51
C PHE A 114 7.20 -40.65 18.47
N GLU A 115 8.09 -39.69 18.23
CA GLU A 115 8.17 -38.45 19.02
C GLU A 115 8.55 -37.23 18.16
N THR A 116 7.96 -36.07 18.46
CA THR A 116 8.19 -34.84 17.69
C THR A 116 7.87 -33.59 18.51
N SER A 117 8.51 -32.46 18.17
CA SER A 117 8.18 -31.13 18.67
C SER A 117 7.20 -30.36 17.76
N ILE A 118 6.88 -30.89 16.56
CA ILE A 118 6.18 -30.14 15.50
C ILE A 118 4.75 -30.66 15.35
N TYR A 119 3.75 -29.77 15.54
CA TYR A 119 2.34 -30.15 15.51
C TYR A 119 1.86 -30.71 14.16
N SER A 120 2.27 -30.13 13.02
CA SER A 120 1.90 -30.64 11.69
C SER A 120 2.40 -32.08 11.47
N THR A 121 3.62 -32.36 11.92
CA THR A 121 4.25 -33.68 11.93
C THR A 121 3.49 -34.67 12.83
N PHE A 122 3.12 -34.26 14.05
CA PHE A 122 2.31 -35.08 14.97
C PHE A 122 0.92 -35.39 14.38
N LYS A 123 0.25 -34.39 13.81
CA LYS A 123 -1.07 -34.53 13.20
C LYS A 123 -1.04 -35.45 11.97
N ALA A 124 -0.03 -35.31 11.13
CA ALA A 124 0.18 -36.20 9.98
C ALA A 124 0.50 -37.63 10.40
N HIS A 125 1.27 -37.83 11.49
CA HIS A 125 1.53 -39.15 12.06
C HIS A 125 0.25 -39.81 12.59
N LYS A 126 -0.51 -39.16 13.49
CA LYS A 126 -1.79 -39.69 13.99
C LYS A 126 -2.73 -40.05 12.83
N SER A 127 -2.87 -39.17 11.85
CA SER A 127 -3.79 -39.37 10.71
C SER A 127 -3.36 -40.48 9.75
N LYS A 128 -2.11 -40.96 9.79
CA LYS A 128 -1.60 -42.02 8.90
C LYS A 128 -1.36 -43.37 9.60
N VAL A 129 -1.08 -43.35 10.90
CA VAL A 129 -0.70 -44.55 11.66
C VAL A 129 -1.79 -44.96 12.66
N HIS A 130 -2.58 -44.00 13.15
CA HIS A 130 -3.57 -44.18 14.21
C HIS A 130 -4.93 -43.59 13.81
N HIS A 131 -5.33 -43.79 12.55
CA HIS A 131 -6.54 -43.22 11.94
C HIS A 131 -7.80 -43.63 12.72
N ASP A 132 -7.96 -44.95 12.94
CA ASP A 132 -9.17 -45.54 13.53
C ASP A 132 -9.00 -45.95 15.01
N GLN A 133 -7.91 -45.50 15.67
CA GLN A 133 -7.60 -45.90 17.06
C GLN A 133 -8.12 -44.88 18.09
N ASN A 134 -9.05 -45.33 18.93
CA ASN A 134 -9.65 -44.58 20.04
C ASN A 134 -8.74 -44.61 21.30
N TRP A 135 -9.15 -43.94 22.38
CA TRP A 135 -8.38 -43.81 23.63
C TRP A 135 -8.04 -45.14 24.30
N LYS A 136 -8.85 -46.20 24.10
CA LYS A 136 -8.61 -47.56 24.61
C LYS A 136 -7.27 -48.14 24.10
N SER A 137 -6.70 -47.55 23.05
CA SER A 137 -5.38 -47.85 22.49
C SER A 137 -4.24 -46.95 23.01
N PHE A 138 -4.44 -46.07 23.99
CA PHE A 138 -3.37 -45.30 24.63
C PHE A 138 -2.56 -46.14 25.63
N LYS A 139 -1.29 -45.76 25.85
CA LYS A 139 -0.38 -46.38 26.83
C LYS A 139 -1.02 -46.38 28.22
N SER A 140 -0.81 -47.46 28.98
CA SER A 140 -1.46 -47.65 30.29
C SER A 140 -1.14 -46.52 31.27
N GLU A 141 0.09 -45.98 31.21
CA GLU A 141 0.56 -44.81 31.98
C GLU A 141 -0.26 -43.53 31.75
N ILE A 142 -1.02 -43.45 30.65
CA ILE A 142 -1.86 -42.30 30.26
C ILE A 142 -3.32 -42.49 30.70
N ILE A 143 -3.74 -43.71 31.08
CA ILE A 143 -5.11 -44.04 31.44
C ILE A 143 -5.17 -44.41 32.93
N GLY A 144 -5.65 -43.49 33.77
CA GLY A 144 -5.86 -43.76 35.19
C GLY A 144 -7.07 -44.67 35.43
N LEU A 145 -6.85 -45.82 36.08
CA LEU A 145 -7.88 -46.81 36.41
C LEU A 145 -7.77 -47.24 37.88
N ASP A 146 -8.78 -46.92 38.68
CA ASP A 146 -8.98 -47.41 40.05
C ASP A 146 -10.48 -47.64 40.35
N ASN A 147 -10.88 -48.91 40.29
CA ASN A 147 -11.83 -49.66 41.14
C ASN A 147 -13.18 -49.06 41.67
N VAL A 148 -14.28 -49.81 41.37
CA VAL A 148 -15.39 -50.22 42.32
C VAL A 148 -16.44 -49.12 42.69
N SER A 149 -17.76 -49.34 42.89
CA SER A 149 -18.69 -50.51 42.93
C SER A 149 -20.11 -50.17 42.38
N ASP A 150 -21.02 -51.16 42.39
CA ASP A 150 -22.49 -51.09 42.15
C ASP A 150 -23.27 -50.17 43.12
N ASP A 151 -24.50 -49.75 42.76
CA ASP A 151 -25.78 -50.36 43.26
C ASP A 151 -27.05 -49.86 42.49
N ASN A 152 -28.25 -50.26 42.94
CA ASN A 152 -29.53 -50.35 42.19
C ASN A 152 -30.51 -49.15 42.20
N ASP A 153 -31.53 -49.29 41.32
CA ASP A 153 -32.94 -48.83 41.38
C ASP A 153 -33.30 -47.34 41.57
N ALA A 154 -34.09 -46.80 40.62
CA ALA A 154 -35.54 -46.52 40.83
C ALA A 154 -36.23 -45.92 39.58
N ALA A 155 -37.57 -46.01 39.56
CA ALA A 155 -38.48 -45.44 38.56
C ALA A 155 -38.72 -43.92 38.78
N GLN A 156 -39.48 -43.13 37.99
CA GLN A 156 -40.45 -43.41 36.91
C GLN A 156 -40.75 -42.13 36.07
N ASP A 157 -41.54 -42.26 34.98
CA ASP A 157 -42.39 -41.24 34.34
C ASP A 157 -41.90 -39.80 34.08
N GLN A 158 -41.76 -39.39 32.80
CA GLN A 158 -42.90 -38.78 32.07
C GLN A 158 -42.66 -38.61 30.55
N MET A 159 -43.73 -38.25 29.82
CA MET A 159 -43.89 -38.37 28.36
C MET A 159 -43.45 -37.15 27.53
N SER A 160 -43.15 -37.40 26.24
CA SER A 160 -43.34 -36.51 25.07
C SER A 160 -42.56 -35.16 25.04
N HIS A 161 -41.93 -34.74 23.93
CA HIS A 161 -42.18 -35.05 22.52
C HIS A 161 -40.90 -35.37 21.73
N ALA A 162 -41.02 -36.23 20.72
CA ALA A 162 -40.13 -36.24 19.56
C ALA A 162 -40.74 -35.37 18.45
N ASP A 163 -39.87 -34.67 17.70
CA ASP A 163 -40.00 -34.22 16.29
C ASP A 163 -39.26 -32.88 16.08
N ASP A 164 -38.03 -32.92 15.56
CA ASP A 164 -37.41 -31.79 14.84
C ASP A 164 -36.13 -32.21 14.04
N MET A 165 -36.17 -33.37 13.35
CA MET A 165 -34.98 -33.90 12.62
C MET A 165 -35.25 -34.40 11.19
N ASP A 166 -36.12 -33.72 10.43
CA ASP A 166 -36.14 -33.86 8.95
C ASP A 166 -36.40 -32.52 8.20
N ASP A 167 -36.52 -31.39 8.92
CA ASP A 167 -36.95 -30.08 8.40
C ASP A 167 -35.81 -29.32 7.65
N LEU A 168 -35.19 -30.00 6.68
CA LEU A 168 -34.24 -29.45 5.71
C LEU A 168 -34.60 -29.77 4.24
N GLU A 169 -35.68 -30.52 3.99
CA GLU A 169 -36.38 -30.42 2.71
C GLU A 169 -37.06 -29.03 2.57
N ASP A 170 -37.35 -28.61 1.35
CA ASP A 170 -37.81 -27.23 1.09
C ASP A 170 -39.31 -27.11 1.39
N VAL A 171 -39.65 -26.82 2.65
CA VAL A 171 -41.02 -26.51 3.08
C VAL A 171 -41.55 -25.32 2.28
N SER A 172 -42.29 -25.62 1.21
CA SER A 172 -43.00 -24.69 0.38
C SER A 172 -44.23 -24.17 1.11
N VAL A 173 -43.99 -23.29 2.09
CA VAL A 173 -45.02 -22.34 2.53
C VAL A 173 -45.53 -21.63 1.28
N GLU A 174 -46.84 -21.66 1.05
CA GLU A 174 -47.46 -20.95 -0.07
C GLU A 174 -47.26 -19.45 0.14
N ALA A 175 -46.19 -18.92 -0.46
CA ALA A 175 -45.84 -17.51 -0.38
C ALA A 175 -46.96 -16.70 -1.01
N SER A 176 -47.45 -15.70 -0.29
CA SER A 176 -48.49 -14.81 -0.80
C SER A 176 -48.03 -14.11 -2.09
N GLU A 177 -48.96 -13.72 -2.96
CA GLU A 177 -48.59 -13.05 -4.22
C GLU A 177 -47.69 -11.82 -4.01
N ASN A 178 -47.81 -11.16 -2.85
CA ASN A 178 -47.01 -9.98 -2.51
C ASN A 178 -45.57 -10.39 -2.14
N GLU A 179 -45.37 -11.48 -1.39
CA GLU A 179 -44.04 -12.04 -1.13
C GLU A 179 -43.38 -12.56 -2.41
N LEU A 180 -44.14 -13.17 -3.32
CA LEU A 180 -43.66 -13.60 -4.64
C LEU A 180 -43.24 -12.40 -5.50
N ARG A 181 -44.07 -11.35 -5.59
CA ARG A 181 -43.73 -10.10 -6.30
C ARG A 181 -42.51 -9.40 -5.69
N ASP A 182 -42.31 -9.46 -4.38
CA ASP A 182 -41.13 -8.90 -3.73
C ASP A 182 -39.89 -9.78 -3.89
N LEU A 183 -40.03 -11.11 -3.99
CA LEU A 183 -38.95 -12.02 -4.40
C LEU A 183 -38.48 -11.74 -5.83
N GLU A 184 -39.42 -11.53 -6.76
CA GLU A 184 -39.13 -11.19 -8.15
C GLU A 184 -38.34 -9.88 -8.28
N LYS A 185 -38.81 -8.79 -7.65
CA LYS A 185 -38.08 -7.50 -7.59
C LYS A 185 -36.68 -7.64 -7.01
N GLN A 186 -36.53 -8.44 -5.93
CA GLN A 186 -35.22 -8.70 -5.32
C GLN A 186 -34.28 -9.46 -6.27
N LEU A 187 -34.82 -10.37 -7.07
CA LEU A 187 -34.06 -11.16 -8.04
C LEU A 187 -33.57 -10.28 -9.19
N GLU A 188 -34.46 -9.44 -9.73
CA GLU A 188 -34.15 -8.41 -10.73
C GLU A 188 -33.09 -7.41 -10.21
N HIS A 189 -33.29 -6.85 -9.01
CA HIS A 189 -32.36 -5.89 -8.41
C HIS A 189 -30.98 -6.52 -8.15
N ASN A 190 -30.92 -7.78 -7.70
CA ASN A 190 -29.65 -8.49 -7.53
C ASN A 190 -28.93 -8.72 -8.86
N LEU A 191 -29.66 -9.04 -9.94
CA LEU A 191 -29.09 -9.18 -11.28
C LEU A 191 -28.59 -7.82 -11.83
N ALA A 192 -29.37 -6.75 -11.65
CA ALA A 192 -28.95 -5.39 -11.98
C ALA A 192 -27.68 -4.98 -11.19
N SER A 193 -27.61 -5.33 -9.89
CA SER A 193 -26.44 -5.09 -9.03
C SER A 193 -25.21 -5.84 -9.52
N LEU A 194 -25.35 -7.09 -9.98
CA LEU A 194 -24.26 -7.87 -10.58
C LEU A 194 -23.74 -7.22 -11.87
N LEU A 195 -24.64 -6.88 -12.80
CA LEU A 195 -24.28 -6.25 -14.08
C LEU A 195 -23.65 -4.86 -13.86
N LEU A 196 -24.14 -4.07 -12.91
CA LEU A 196 -23.55 -2.79 -12.53
C LEU A 196 -22.15 -2.97 -11.93
N LYS A 197 -21.92 -3.99 -11.09
CA LYS A 197 -20.58 -4.33 -10.53
C LYS A 197 -19.60 -4.76 -11.62
N MET A 198 -20.04 -5.47 -12.65
CA MET A 198 -19.21 -5.80 -13.81
C MET A 198 -18.70 -4.54 -14.51
N GLN A 199 -19.57 -3.55 -14.75
CA GLN A 199 -19.18 -2.28 -15.39
C GLN A 199 -18.32 -1.40 -14.47
N THR A 200 -18.71 -1.23 -13.20
CA THR A 200 -18.13 -0.22 -12.30
C THR A 200 -16.92 -0.70 -11.49
N VAL A 201 -16.94 -1.94 -11.00
CA VAL A 201 -15.91 -2.49 -10.09
C VAL A 201 -14.92 -3.40 -10.82
N LEU A 202 -15.39 -4.14 -11.83
CA LEU A 202 -14.53 -4.99 -12.68
C LEU A 202 -14.08 -4.29 -13.97
N HIS A 203 -14.53 -3.05 -14.20
CA HIS A 203 -14.24 -2.22 -15.38
C HIS A 203 -14.51 -2.90 -16.73
N ILE A 204 -15.46 -3.83 -16.79
CA ILE A 204 -15.83 -4.53 -18.03
C ILE A 204 -16.60 -3.56 -18.94
N PRO A 205 -16.19 -3.36 -20.21
CA PRO A 205 -16.87 -2.45 -21.13
C PRO A 205 -18.35 -2.76 -21.30
N GLU A 206 -19.17 -1.72 -21.50
CA GLU A 206 -20.62 -1.89 -21.67
C GLU A 206 -21.00 -2.80 -22.85
N SER A 207 -20.22 -2.75 -23.94
CA SER A 207 -20.31 -3.66 -25.08
C SER A 207 -20.09 -5.12 -24.66
N SER A 208 -19.01 -5.40 -23.91
CA SER A 208 -18.70 -6.75 -23.41
C SER A 208 -19.73 -7.26 -22.39
N VAL A 209 -20.26 -6.39 -21.51
CA VAL A 209 -21.38 -6.77 -20.62
C VAL A 209 -22.65 -7.06 -21.43
N GLN A 210 -22.92 -6.30 -22.50
CA GLN A 210 -24.04 -6.55 -23.39
C GLN A 210 -23.89 -7.85 -24.20
N GLU A 211 -22.68 -8.22 -24.59
CA GLU A 211 -22.34 -9.49 -25.24
C GLU A 211 -22.53 -10.67 -24.26
N VAL A 212 -22.02 -10.58 -23.04
CA VAL A 212 -22.25 -11.61 -22.00
C VAL A 212 -23.75 -11.84 -21.77
N ILE A 213 -24.55 -10.77 -21.70
CA ILE A 213 -26.02 -10.87 -21.61
C ILE A 213 -26.61 -11.61 -22.82
N GLN A 214 -26.15 -11.30 -24.05
CA GLN A 214 -26.63 -11.97 -25.26
C GLN A 214 -26.27 -13.46 -25.28
N GLN A 215 -25.05 -13.83 -24.90
CA GLN A 215 -24.62 -15.23 -24.83
C GLN A 215 -25.39 -16.02 -23.77
N LEU A 216 -25.59 -15.45 -22.57
CA LEU A 216 -26.43 -16.07 -21.53
C LEU A 216 -27.88 -16.25 -22.00
N CYS A 217 -28.45 -15.26 -22.70
CA CYS A 217 -29.79 -15.39 -23.29
C CYS A 217 -29.86 -16.45 -24.40
N GLN A 218 -28.78 -16.64 -25.16
CA GLN A 218 -28.70 -17.70 -26.18
C GLN A 218 -28.56 -19.09 -25.54
N ILE A 219 -27.77 -19.24 -24.47
CA ILE A 219 -27.70 -20.48 -23.67
C ILE A 219 -29.07 -20.81 -23.07
N ASN A 220 -29.79 -19.82 -22.53
CA ASN A 220 -31.16 -19.99 -22.04
C ASN A 220 -32.10 -20.53 -23.14
N LYS A 221 -32.07 -19.95 -24.34
CA LYS A 221 -32.86 -20.45 -25.49
C LYS A 221 -32.52 -21.90 -25.86
N LEU A 222 -31.23 -22.25 -25.90
CA LEU A 222 -30.79 -23.62 -26.19
C LEU A 222 -31.22 -24.62 -25.11
N SER A 223 -31.47 -24.18 -23.88
CA SER A 223 -31.98 -25.03 -22.81
C SER A 223 -33.49 -25.34 -22.92
N GLN A 224 -34.30 -24.51 -23.60
CA GLN A 224 -35.77 -24.68 -23.59
C GLN A 224 -36.26 -25.97 -24.26
N PRO A 225 -35.72 -26.44 -25.40
CA PRO A 225 -36.07 -27.77 -25.94
C PRO A 225 -35.69 -28.93 -25.00
N LEU A 226 -34.63 -28.76 -24.21
CA LEU A 226 -34.19 -29.76 -23.22
C LEU A 226 -35.13 -29.78 -22.00
N LEU A 227 -35.56 -28.59 -21.54
CA LEU A 227 -36.58 -28.45 -20.51
C LEU A 227 -37.92 -29.06 -20.98
N HIS A 228 -38.40 -28.69 -22.17
CA HIS A 228 -39.64 -29.22 -22.75
C HIS A 228 -39.64 -30.74 -22.82
N ASN A 229 -38.53 -31.35 -23.26
CA ASN A 229 -38.42 -32.81 -23.32
C ASN A 229 -38.37 -33.46 -21.93
N ARG A 230 -37.77 -32.82 -20.92
CA ARG A 230 -37.79 -33.30 -19.53
C ARG A 230 -39.19 -33.19 -18.91
N VAL A 231 -39.86 -32.05 -19.06
CA VAL A 231 -41.24 -31.84 -18.59
C VAL A 231 -42.19 -32.85 -19.25
N ARG A 232 -42.13 -33.00 -20.58
CA ARG A 232 -42.84 -34.04 -21.33
C ARG A 232 -42.60 -35.44 -20.76
N ALA A 233 -41.35 -35.81 -20.51
CA ALA A 233 -40.98 -37.14 -20.02
C ALA A 233 -41.38 -37.41 -18.56
N VAL A 234 -41.46 -36.37 -17.71
CA VAL A 234 -41.99 -36.50 -16.34
C VAL A 234 -43.51 -36.66 -16.39
N LEU A 235 -44.22 -35.77 -17.09
CA LEU A 235 -45.67 -35.78 -17.14
C LEU A 235 -46.23 -37.05 -17.78
N LYS A 236 -45.58 -37.59 -18.83
CA LYS A 236 -45.95 -38.86 -19.47
C LYS A 236 -45.80 -40.11 -18.59
N LYS A 237 -45.20 -40.01 -17.39
CA LYS A 237 -45.22 -41.11 -16.40
C LYS A 237 -46.55 -41.25 -15.68
N TYR A 238 -47.30 -40.15 -15.55
CA TYR A 238 -48.53 -40.07 -14.76
C TYR A 238 -49.79 -39.99 -15.64
N TYR A 239 -49.65 -39.51 -16.88
CA TYR A 239 -50.74 -39.35 -17.83
C TYR A 239 -50.32 -39.84 -19.22
N ALA A 240 -51.03 -40.84 -19.76
CA ALA A 240 -50.69 -41.43 -21.05
C ALA A 240 -50.96 -40.48 -22.23
N ASP A 241 -52.19 -39.97 -22.34
CA ASP A 241 -52.61 -39.01 -23.37
C ASP A 241 -52.50 -37.57 -22.87
N ILE A 242 -51.29 -37.00 -22.97
CA ILE A 242 -51.05 -35.60 -22.67
C ILE A 242 -51.07 -34.73 -23.93
N ASN A 243 -51.86 -33.66 -23.86
CA ASN A 243 -51.88 -32.60 -24.86
C ASN A 243 -50.57 -31.80 -24.79
N GLU A 244 -49.80 -31.82 -25.88
CA GLU A 244 -48.53 -31.08 -26.02
C GLU A 244 -48.69 -29.56 -25.83
N THR A 245 -49.91 -29.02 -25.94
CA THR A 245 -50.21 -27.62 -25.58
C THR A 245 -49.96 -27.35 -24.10
N VAL A 246 -50.39 -28.25 -23.21
CA VAL A 246 -50.17 -28.13 -21.76
C VAL A 246 -48.69 -28.26 -21.42
N VAL A 247 -47.96 -29.17 -22.08
CA VAL A 247 -46.51 -29.31 -21.92
C VAL A 247 -45.79 -28.03 -22.32
N ARG A 248 -46.20 -27.41 -23.44
CA ARG A 248 -45.66 -26.15 -23.93
C ARG A 248 -45.98 -24.98 -22.99
N GLU A 249 -47.21 -24.88 -22.48
CA GLU A 249 -47.61 -23.84 -21.53
C GLU A 249 -46.82 -23.95 -20.21
N VAL A 250 -46.75 -25.13 -19.60
CA VAL A 250 -45.94 -25.38 -18.40
C VAL A 250 -44.46 -25.09 -18.66
N THR A 251 -43.94 -25.46 -19.83
CA THR A 251 -42.55 -25.14 -20.21
C THR A 251 -42.35 -23.63 -20.31
N ASN A 252 -43.22 -22.91 -21.03
CA ASN A 252 -43.14 -21.46 -21.22
C ASN A 252 -43.20 -20.70 -19.88
N VAL A 253 -44.12 -21.07 -18.98
CA VAL A 253 -44.20 -20.46 -17.63
C VAL A 253 -42.87 -20.62 -16.88
N VAL A 254 -42.24 -21.79 -16.94
CA VAL A 254 -40.90 -22.02 -16.33
C VAL A 254 -39.78 -21.30 -17.10
N SER A 255 -39.91 -21.08 -18.41
CA SER A 255 -38.98 -20.28 -19.22
C SER A 255 -39.04 -18.79 -18.87
N GLU A 256 -40.24 -18.26 -18.62
CA GLU A 256 -40.52 -16.84 -18.36
C GLU A 256 -40.24 -16.47 -16.90
N SER A 257 -40.51 -17.38 -15.96
CA SER A 257 -40.22 -17.25 -14.52
C SER A 257 -38.73 -17.30 -14.16
N ASN A 258 -37.81 -17.25 -15.13
CA ASN A 258 -36.37 -17.37 -14.90
C ASN A 258 -35.62 -16.06 -15.10
N ILE A 259 -34.48 -15.89 -14.42
CA ILE A 259 -33.70 -14.63 -14.36
C ILE A 259 -33.31 -14.02 -15.72
N MET A 260 -33.35 -14.81 -16.79
CA MET A 260 -32.99 -14.36 -18.12
C MET A 260 -34.13 -13.60 -18.82
N SER A 261 -35.36 -13.62 -18.30
CA SER A 261 -36.47 -12.79 -18.80
C SER A 261 -36.16 -11.30 -18.63
N PHE A 262 -35.65 -10.87 -17.47
CA PHE A 262 -35.14 -9.50 -17.26
C PHE A 262 -34.05 -9.12 -18.27
N CYS A 263 -33.20 -10.07 -18.65
CA CYS A 263 -32.12 -9.89 -19.63
C CYS A 263 -32.57 -10.02 -21.10
N ALA A 264 -33.82 -10.39 -21.38
CA ALA A 264 -34.37 -10.45 -22.73
C ALA A 264 -34.52 -9.05 -23.36
N LYS A 265 -34.69 -8.99 -24.68
CA LYS A 265 -34.70 -7.72 -25.48
C LYS A 265 -35.82 -6.77 -25.01
N ASP A 266 -36.94 -7.35 -24.67
CA ASP A 266 -38.17 -6.84 -24.07
C ASP A 266 -38.07 -6.66 -22.55
N GLY A 267 -37.32 -7.51 -21.85
CA GLY A 267 -37.00 -7.39 -20.42
C GLY A 267 -36.30 -6.10 -19.99
N SER A 268 -36.32 -5.83 -18.68
CA SER A 268 -35.90 -4.57 -18.03
C SER A 268 -34.38 -4.29 -18.01
N LEU A 269 -33.54 -5.30 -18.20
CA LEU A 269 -32.07 -5.22 -18.15
C LEU A 269 -31.38 -5.59 -19.48
N GLY A 270 -32.14 -6.05 -20.48
CA GLY A 270 -31.59 -6.58 -21.73
C GLY A 270 -30.85 -5.61 -22.65
N THR A 271 -30.99 -4.29 -22.45
CA THR A 271 -30.20 -3.27 -23.19
C THR A 271 -29.55 -2.26 -22.25
N ALA A 272 -28.40 -1.71 -22.67
CA ALA A 272 -27.68 -0.67 -21.93
C ALA A 272 -28.58 0.50 -21.50
N LYS A 273 -29.37 1.05 -22.43
CA LYS A 273 -30.32 2.14 -22.15
C LYS A 273 -31.32 1.77 -21.05
N LYS A 274 -31.82 0.53 -21.06
CA LYS A 274 -32.74 0.03 -20.04
C LYS A 274 -32.05 -0.18 -18.69
N ARG A 275 -30.86 -0.80 -18.64
CA ARG A 275 -30.05 -0.92 -17.41
C ARG A 275 -29.75 0.46 -16.80
N ALA A 276 -29.36 1.43 -17.62
CA ALA A 276 -29.11 2.79 -17.15
C ALA A 276 -30.38 3.52 -16.69
N ALA A 277 -31.56 3.16 -17.20
CA ALA A 277 -32.84 3.67 -16.68
C ALA A 277 -33.20 3.01 -15.34
N TYR A 278 -33.01 1.69 -15.23
CA TYR A 278 -33.21 0.91 -14.00
C TYR A 278 -32.31 1.40 -12.86
N VAL A 279 -31.01 1.57 -13.11
CA VAL A 279 -30.04 2.06 -12.12
C VAL A 279 -30.37 3.48 -11.64
N ARG A 280 -30.90 4.36 -12.50
CA ARG A 280 -31.35 5.70 -12.08
C ARG A 280 -32.62 5.69 -11.21
N ARG A 281 -33.40 4.61 -11.23
CA ARG A 281 -34.69 4.49 -10.54
C ARG A 281 -34.58 3.69 -9.23
N GLU A 282 -33.85 2.58 -9.25
CA GLU A 282 -33.80 1.59 -8.16
C GLU A 282 -32.54 1.66 -7.28
N PHE A 283 -31.54 2.46 -7.64
CA PHE A 283 -30.30 2.61 -6.87
C PHE A 283 -30.17 4.06 -6.37
N PRO A 284 -29.59 4.30 -5.18
CA PRO A 284 -29.41 5.64 -4.61
C PRO A 284 -28.25 6.39 -5.30
N LEU A 285 -28.39 6.65 -6.60
CA LEU A 285 -27.44 7.38 -7.42
C LEU A 285 -27.56 8.89 -7.15
N VAL A 286 -26.43 9.59 -7.15
CA VAL A 286 -26.36 11.05 -7.36
C VAL A 286 -25.72 11.26 -8.73
N ASN A 287 -26.38 12.01 -9.60
CA ASN A 287 -25.82 12.33 -10.91
C ASN A 287 -24.93 13.59 -10.78
N PRO A 288 -23.82 13.69 -11.54
CA PRO A 288 -23.12 14.94 -11.69
C PRO A 288 -24.01 15.99 -12.38
N ILE A 289 -23.85 17.25 -11.98
CA ILE A 289 -24.47 18.43 -12.57
C ILE A 289 -23.40 19.15 -13.38
N GLU A 290 -23.71 19.54 -14.62
CA GLU A 290 -22.86 20.46 -15.38
C GLU A 290 -23.08 21.89 -14.87
N TYR A 291 -22.03 22.51 -14.35
CA TYR A 291 -22.07 23.88 -13.82
C TYR A 291 -21.28 24.82 -14.74
N CYS A 292 -21.88 25.97 -15.08
CA CYS A 292 -21.29 26.96 -15.98
C CYS A 292 -20.54 28.04 -15.19
N VAL A 293 -19.20 28.05 -15.27
CA VAL A 293 -18.33 28.98 -14.53
C VAL A 293 -18.34 30.38 -15.16
N GLU A 294 -18.44 30.43 -16.49
CA GLU A 294 -18.60 31.65 -17.27
C GLU A 294 -19.52 31.40 -18.47
N LYS A 295 -20.51 32.29 -18.65
CA LYS A 295 -21.65 32.14 -19.58
C LYS A 295 -21.23 31.59 -20.96
N GLY A 296 -21.51 30.31 -21.18
CA GLY A 296 -21.36 29.65 -22.48
C GLY A 296 -19.93 29.35 -22.94
N LYS A 297 -18.91 29.50 -22.08
CA LYS A 297 -17.50 29.25 -22.46
C LYS A 297 -16.83 28.12 -21.69
N LYS A 298 -17.03 28.03 -20.37
CA LYS A 298 -16.40 27.01 -19.53
C LYS A 298 -17.39 26.36 -18.58
N THR A 299 -17.43 25.04 -18.61
CA THR A 299 -18.24 24.21 -17.70
C THR A 299 -17.35 23.26 -16.90
N LEU A 300 -17.90 22.78 -15.78
CA LEU A 300 -17.31 21.76 -14.92
C LEU A 300 -18.37 20.74 -14.53
N ALA A 301 -17.93 19.53 -14.15
CA ALA A 301 -18.81 18.53 -13.56
C ALA A 301 -18.74 18.65 -12.02
N TYR A 302 -19.88 18.92 -11.39
CA TYR A 302 -20.02 18.97 -9.93
C TYR A 302 -20.86 17.79 -9.44
N VAL A 303 -20.47 17.12 -8.36
CA VAL A 303 -21.22 16.05 -7.71
C VAL A 303 -21.73 16.58 -6.37
N PRO A 304 -23.05 16.84 -6.21
CA PRO A 304 -23.62 17.40 -4.98
C PRO A 304 -23.27 16.59 -3.72
N ILE A 305 -22.50 17.21 -2.82
CA ILE A 305 -21.95 16.51 -1.66
C ILE A 305 -23.00 16.24 -0.58
N VAL A 306 -24.00 17.12 -0.41
CA VAL A 306 -25.05 16.92 0.63
C VAL A 306 -25.96 15.72 0.27
N PRO A 307 -26.49 15.57 -0.97
CA PRO A 307 -27.19 14.36 -1.39
C PRO A 307 -26.33 13.09 -1.36
N MET A 308 -25.02 13.19 -1.62
CA MET A 308 -24.09 12.05 -1.49
C MET A 308 -23.91 11.64 -0.04
N LEU A 309 -23.67 12.58 0.86
CA LEU A 309 -23.55 12.34 2.30
C LEU A 309 -24.81 11.67 2.85
N GLN A 310 -25.99 12.15 2.49
CA GLN A 310 -27.26 11.53 2.90
C GLN A 310 -27.34 10.07 2.46
N LYS A 311 -27.06 9.79 1.18
CA LYS A 311 -27.13 8.43 0.60
C LYS A 311 -26.01 7.48 1.05
N LEU A 312 -24.94 8.00 1.64
CA LEU A 312 -23.88 7.21 2.27
C LEU A 312 -24.17 6.98 3.76
N LEU A 313 -24.58 8.00 4.50
CA LEU A 313 -24.81 7.93 5.95
C LEU A 313 -26.19 7.37 6.33
N ASN A 314 -27.17 7.29 5.42
CA ASN A 314 -28.38 6.46 5.63
C ASN A 314 -28.10 4.94 5.51
N LYS A 315 -26.85 4.52 5.29
CA LYS A 315 -26.44 3.12 5.36
C LYS A 315 -25.82 2.84 6.73
N THR A 316 -26.42 1.92 7.48
CA THR A 316 -25.98 1.56 8.84
C THR A 316 -24.51 1.17 8.87
N ASP A 317 -24.04 0.36 7.91
CA ASP A 317 -22.66 -0.10 7.86
C ASP A 317 -21.62 1.01 7.64
N ILE A 318 -22.04 2.19 7.17
CA ILE A 318 -21.20 3.39 7.04
C ILE A 318 -21.40 4.32 8.24
N LEU A 319 -22.64 4.48 8.73
CA LEU A 319 -22.96 5.32 9.89
C LEU A 319 -22.32 4.78 11.17
N ASP A 320 -22.45 3.48 11.46
CA ASP A 320 -21.80 2.81 12.59
C ASP A 320 -20.28 3.02 12.57
N LYS A 321 -19.67 3.01 11.37
CA LYS A 321 -18.24 3.26 11.17
C LYS A 321 -17.87 4.74 11.24
N ALA A 322 -18.81 5.67 11.03
CA ALA A 322 -18.57 7.10 11.22
C ALA A 322 -18.76 7.51 12.70
N MET A 323 -19.69 6.88 13.41
CA MET A 323 -19.99 7.14 14.82
C MET A 323 -19.12 6.33 15.80
N SER A 324 -18.37 5.32 15.33
CA SER A 324 -17.51 4.50 16.19
C SER A 324 -16.52 5.32 17.00
N GLU A 325 -16.45 5.04 18.31
CA GLU A 325 -15.59 5.75 19.25
C GLU A 325 -14.12 5.80 18.81
N LYS A 326 -13.49 6.94 19.05
CA LYS A 326 -12.05 7.14 18.85
C LYS A 326 -11.38 7.01 20.22
N VAL A 327 -10.54 6.00 20.38
CA VAL A 327 -9.73 5.83 21.59
C VAL A 327 -8.73 6.99 21.67
N HIS A 328 -9.05 8.00 22.48
CA HIS A 328 -8.08 9.03 22.87
C HIS A 328 -7.10 8.42 23.88
N VAL A 329 -5.80 8.50 23.57
CA VAL A 329 -4.71 8.11 24.48
C VAL A 329 -4.18 9.40 25.11
N PRO A 330 -4.34 9.62 26.43
CA PRO A 330 -3.84 10.81 27.08
C PRO A 330 -2.34 10.98 26.86
N GLN A 331 -1.93 12.22 26.57
CA GLN A 331 -0.54 12.62 26.27
C GLN A 331 0.02 12.19 24.90
N GLU A 332 -0.73 11.49 24.05
CA GLU A 332 -0.32 11.13 22.69
C GLU A 332 -1.19 11.77 21.59
N TYR A 333 -0.58 12.15 20.46
CA TYR A 333 -1.31 12.57 19.26
C TYR A 333 -1.68 11.34 18.41
N SER A 334 -2.80 10.71 18.74
CA SER A 334 -3.32 9.51 18.07
C SER A 334 -4.01 9.80 16.73
N SER A 335 -4.63 10.98 16.62
CA SER A 335 -5.65 11.26 15.61
C SER A 335 -5.85 12.77 15.41
N TYR A 336 -6.60 13.15 14.38
CA TYR A 336 -6.89 14.55 14.06
C TYR A 336 -7.73 15.26 15.13
N VAL A 337 -8.43 14.51 16.00
CA VAL A 337 -9.23 15.05 17.10
C VAL A 337 -8.36 15.60 18.24
N ASP A 338 -7.14 15.10 18.39
CA ASP A 338 -6.19 15.57 19.39
C ASP A 338 -5.58 16.94 18.99
N GLY A 339 -5.72 17.34 17.72
CA GLY A 339 -5.17 18.57 17.16
C GLY A 339 -5.91 19.83 17.60
N GLN A 340 -5.17 20.90 17.92
CA GLN A 340 -5.74 22.18 18.38
C GLN A 340 -6.79 22.77 17.43
N CYS A 341 -6.66 22.58 16.12
CA CYS A 341 -7.61 23.09 15.13
C CYS A 341 -8.98 22.39 15.19
N PHE A 342 -9.03 21.13 15.65
CA PHE A 342 -10.28 20.42 15.93
C PHE A 342 -10.89 20.98 17.22
N ASN A 343 -10.13 20.99 18.32
CA ASN A 343 -10.59 21.42 19.64
C ASN A 343 -10.95 22.92 19.76
N LYS A 344 -10.55 23.75 18.81
CA LYS A 344 -10.93 25.18 18.71
C LYS A 344 -12.12 25.43 17.78
N ASN A 345 -12.67 24.41 17.10
CA ASN A 345 -13.74 24.56 16.12
C ASN A 345 -15.12 24.27 16.76
N SER A 346 -16.02 25.26 16.77
CA SER A 346 -17.34 25.20 17.44
C SER A 346 -18.41 24.32 16.76
N LEU A 347 -18.07 23.67 15.65
CA LEU A 347 -18.86 22.56 15.08
C LEU A 347 -18.24 21.22 15.43
N LEU A 348 -16.91 21.08 15.31
CA LEU A 348 -16.21 19.80 15.47
C LEU A 348 -15.99 19.39 16.94
N ALA A 349 -15.74 20.34 17.83
CA ALA A 349 -15.50 20.11 19.26
C ALA A 349 -16.80 20.05 20.08
N ARG A 350 -17.83 19.39 19.53
CA ARG A 350 -19.12 19.14 20.20
C ARG A 350 -19.19 17.72 20.71
N ASP A 351 -19.99 17.51 21.76
CA ASP A 351 -20.39 16.17 22.22
C ASP A 351 -21.34 15.49 21.21
N GLU A 352 -22.05 16.29 20.40
CA GLU A 352 -22.92 15.84 19.30
C GLU A 352 -22.10 15.33 18.09
N PHE A 353 -22.50 14.19 17.53
CA PHE A 353 -21.87 13.65 16.31
C PHE A 353 -21.93 14.67 15.16
N THR A 354 -20.76 15.05 14.65
CA THR A 354 -20.61 16.04 13.57
C THR A 354 -19.76 15.47 12.43
N ILE A 355 -20.20 15.68 11.19
CA ILE A 355 -19.55 15.19 9.97
C ILE A 355 -18.31 16.03 9.67
N ALA A 356 -17.13 15.42 9.78
CA ALA A 356 -15.85 16.00 9.41
C ALA A 356 -15.47 15.54 7.99
N LEU A 357 -15.27 16.48 7.06
CA LEU A 357 -14.82 16.17 5.70
C LEU A 357 -13.34 16.48 5.51
N THR A 358 -12.58 15.58 4.91
CA THR A 358 -11.28 15.93 4.31
C THR A 358 -11.48 16.13 2.83
N LEU A 359 -11.03 17.27 2.28
CA LEU A 359 -10.97 17.50 0.84
C LEU A 359 -9.57 17.21 0.30
N TYR A 360 -9.47 16.80 -0.96
CA TYR A 360 -8.22 16.64 -1.70
C TYR A 360 -8.31 17.40 -3.02
N ILE A 361 -7.25 18.09 -3.44
CA ILE A 361 -7.13 18.69 -4.78
C ILE A 361 -5.92 18.06 -5.48
N ASP A 362 -6.13 17.51 -6.67
CA ASP A 362 -5.09 16.95 -7.54
C ASP A 362 -5.30 17.37 -9.00
N ASP A 363 -4.21 17.37 -9.77
CA ASP A 363 -4.10 18.01 -11.07
C ASP A 363 -3.36 17.05 -12.03
N PHE A 364 -4.13 16.22 -12.74
CA PHE A 364 -3.65 15.08 -13.55
C PHE A 364 -3.78 15.33 -15.05
N GLU A 365 -2.99 14.62 -15.86
CA GLU A 365 -3.07 14.66 -17.33
C GLU A 365 -3.84 13.43 -17.85
N VAL A 366 -4.69 13.63 -18.87
CA VAL A 366 -5.46 12.56 -19.52
C VAL A 366 -4.93 12.20 -20.91
N ALA A 367 -4.12 13.07 -21.52
CA ALA A 367 -3.38 12.74 -22.73
C ALA A 367 -2.11 11.91 -22.42
N ASN A 368 -1.59 11.19 -23.42
CA ASN A 368 -0.28 10.56 -23.30
C ASN A 368 0.79 11.62 -22.94
N PRO A 369 1.60 11.43 -21.88
CA PRO A 369 2.48 12.46 -21.31
C PRO A 369 3.72 12.77 -22.18
N LEU A 370 3.91 12.07 -23.29
CA LEU A 370 4.94 12.29 -24.31
C LEU A 370 4.33 12.76 -25.66
N GLY A 371 3.00 12.76 -25.79
CA GLY A 371 2.29 13.12 -27.01
C GLY A 371 2.21 14.63 -27.26
N THR A 372 1.83 15.01 -28.49
CA THR A 372 1.66 16.43 -28.91
C THR A 372 0.50 17.17 -28.22
N SER A 373 -0.25 16.50 -27.34
CA SER A 373 -1.29 17.07 -26.48
C SER A 373 -0.91 17.17 -25.00
N LYS A 374 0.34 16.85 -24.63
CA LYS A 374 0.91 17.06 -23.29
C LYS A 374 0.63 18.48 -22.77
N LEU A 375 0.17 18.58 -21.52
CA LEU A 375 -0.26 19.79 -20.80
C LEU A 375 -1.49 20.52 -21.36
N LYS A 376 -2.12 20.05 -22.46
CA LYS A 376 -3.30 20.72 -23.05
C LYS A 376 -4.62 20.29 -22.41
N HIS A 377 -4.68 19.10 -21.83
CA HIS A 377 -5.90 18.51 -21.28
C HIS A 377 -5.77 18.16 -19.80
N LYS A 378 -4.86 18.85 -19.09
CA LYS A 378 -4.71 18.72 -17.64
C LYS A 378 -6.05 19.02 -16.95
N MET A 379 -6.47 18.09 -16.10
CA MET A 379 -7.71 18.12 -15.34
C MET A 379 -7.41 18.38 -13.86
N CYS A 380 -8.10 19.36 -13.30
CA CYS A 380 -8.16 19.61 -11.87
C CYS A 380 -9.37 18.85 -11.31
N ALA A 381 -9.14 18.04 -10.27
CA ALA A 381 -10.19 17.35 -9.55
C ALA A 381 -10.13 17.67 -8.06
N ILE A 382 -11.32 17.85 -7.47
CA ILE A 382 -11.50 17.94 -6.03
C ILE A 382 -12.27 16.69 -5.58
N TYR A 383 -11.65 15.95 -4.67
CA TYR A 383 -12.19 14.76 -4.03
C TYR A 383 -12.49 15.02 -2.55
N TRP A 384 -13.20 14.11 -1.90
CA TRP A 384 -13.50 14.15 -0.48
C TRP A 384 -13.62 12.77 0.15
N VAL A 385 -13.36 12.70 1.46
CA VAL A 385 -13.67 11.54 2.31
C VAL A 385 -14.34 11.99 3.60
N ILE A 386 -15.17 11.11 4.18
CA ILE A 386 -15.68 11.27 5.54
C ILE A 386 -14.54 10.94 6.50
N ALA A 387 -14.00 11.96 7.19
CA ALA A 387 -12.86 11.81 8.09
C ALA A 387 -13.23 11.09 9.40
N ASN A 388 -14.51 11.03 9.77
CA ASN A 388 -15.00 10.27 10.94
C ASN A 388 -14.69 8.78 10.82
N ILE A 389 -14.74 8.22 9.60
CA ILE A 389 -14.53 6.80 9.34
C ILE A 389 -13.06 6.41 9.68
N PRO A 390 -12.83 5.32 10.45
CA PRO A 390 -11.50 4.85 10.82
C PRO A 390 -10.54 4.72 9.63
N ALA A 391 -9.27 5.06 9.87
CA ALA A 391 -8.22 5.14 8.84
C ALA A 391 -8.14 3.89 7.95
N LYS A 392 -8.26 2.69 8.54
CA LYS A 392 -8.30 1.38 7.86
C LYS A 392 -9.37 1.22 6.77
N TYR A 393 -10.45 2.01 6.81
CA TYR A 393 -11.52 1.98 5.83
C TYR A 393 -11.46 3.18 4.88
N ARG A 394 -11.26 4.40 5.39
CA ARG A 394 -11.23 5.62 4.57
C ARG A 394 -9.99 5.76 3.67
N SER A 395 -8.95 4.95 3.89
CA SER A 395 -7.78 4.84 2.99
C SER A 395 -8.07 4.06 1.69
N THR A 396 -9.19 3.35 1.59
CA THR A 396 -9.54 2.58 0.39
C THR A 396 -10.04 3.50 -0.73
N LEU A 397 -9.68 3.21 -1.98
CA LEU A 397 -10.07 4.02 -3.15
C LEU A 397 -11.60 4.21 -3.26
N ASN A 398 -12.39 3.21 -2.88
CA ASN A 398 -13.86 3.28 -2.89
C ASN A 398 -14.43 4.29 -1.88
N SER A 399 -13.66 4.72 -0.88
CA SER A 399 -14.03 5.75 0.09
C SER A 399 -13.77 7.17 -0.45
N ILE A 400 -12.90 7.33 -1.45
CA ILE A 400 -12.56 8.61 -2.07
C ILE A 400 -13.64 8.99 -3.09
N GLN A 401 -14.48 9.95 -2.73
CA GLN A 401 -15.57 10.43 -3.58
C GLN A 401 -15.12 11.64 -4.39
N LEU A 402 -15.60 11.78 -5.62
CA LEU A 402 -15.45 13.02 -6.40
C LEU A 402 -16.43 14.08 -5.87
N ALA A 403 -15.98 15.32 -5.75
CA ALA A 403 -16.84 16.50 -5.60
C ALA A 403 -16.88 17.33 -6.90
N LEU A 404 -15.74 17.53 -7.55
CA LEU A 404 -15.65 18.44 -8.70
C LEU A 404 -14.57 18.01 -9.69
N LEU A 405 -14.82 18.19 -10.98
CA LEU A 405 -13.87 17.92 -12.07
C LEU A 405 -13.96 19.02 -13.16
N CYS A 406 -12.82 19.64 -13.50
CA CYS A 406 -12.73 20.65 -14.56
C CYS A 406 -11.37 20.65 -15.27
N ASN A 407 -11.25 21.28 -16.44
CA ASN A 407 -9.94 21.57 -17.03
C ASN A 407 -9.16 22.54 -16.11
N THR A 408 -7.86 22.32 -15.91
CA THR A 408 -6.99 23.19 -15.07
C THR A 408 -6.94 24.63 -15.62
N SER A 409 -7.08 24.83 -16.93
CA SER A 409 -7.20 26.17 -17.54
C SER A 409 -8.44 26.94 -17.06
N THR A 410 -9.51 26.26 -16.63
CA THR A 410 -10.67 26.90 -15.99
C THR A 410 -10.27 27.49 -14.64
N VAL A 411 -9.48 26.77 -13.83
CA VAL A 411 -8.97 27.26 -12.54
C VAL A 411 -8.06 28.48 -12.75
N LYS A 412 -7.15 28.41 -13.71
CA LYS A 412 -6.17 29.50 -13.97
C LYS A 412 -6.79 30.77 -14.55
N GLU A 413 -7.86 30.66 -15.35
CA GLU A 413 -8.53 31.85 -15.93
C GLU A 413 -9.69 32.38 -15.06
N CYS A 414 -10.40 31.52 -14.33
CA CYS A 414 -11.59 31.91 -13.55
C CYS A 414 -11.33 32.06 -12.04
N GLY A 415 -10.26 31.46 -11.52
CA GLY A 415 -9.93 31.38 -10.10
C GLY A 415 -10.78 30.37 -9.31
N TYR A 416 -10.18 29.79 -8.26
CA TYR A 416 -10.88 28.84 -7.37
C TYR A 416 -12.19 29.40 -6.80
N ALA A 417 -12.27 30.70 -6.52
CA ALA A 417 -13.49 31.33 -5.99
C ALA A 417 -14.72 31.18 -6.90
N LYS A 418 -14.55 31.13 -8.23
CA LYS A 418 -15.64 30.83 -9.18
C LYS A 418 -15.83 29.32 -9.38
N VAL A 419 -14.73 28.56 -9.50
CA VAL A 419 -14.76 27.12 -9.76
C VAL A 419 -15.40 26.34 -8.60
N LEU A 420 -15.03 26.68 -7.35
CA LEU A 420 -15.52 26.01 -6.14
C LEU A 420 -16.89 26.54 -5.67
N GLN A 421 -17.50 27.51 -6.35
CA GLN A 421 -18.77 28.12 -5.94
C GLN A 421 -19.89 27.10 -5.60
N PRO A 422 -20.17 26.06 -6.42
CA PRO A 422 -21.21 25.08 -6.08
C PRO A 422 -20.83 24.19 -4.88
N LEU A 423 -19.55 23.85 -4.72
CA LEU A 423 -19.06 23.10 -3.56
C LEU A 423 -19.15 23.94 -2.26
N ILE A 424 -18.80 25.24 -2.35
CA ILE A 424 -18.90 26.18 -1.22
C ILE A 424 -20.37 26.43 -0.82
N TYR A 425 -21.30 26.36 -1.77
CA TYR A 425 -22.74 26.43 -1.48
C TYR A 425 -23.21 25.21 -0.67
N ASP A 426 -22.90 23.99 -1.12
CA ASP A 426 -23.27 22.76 -0.40
C ASP A 426 -22.58 22.65 0.97
N LEU A 427 -21.32 23.09 1.08
CA LEU A 427 -20.61 23.13 2.36
C LEU A 427 -21.27 24.08 3.37
N LYS A 428 -21.71 25.28 2.92
CA LYS A 428 -22.47 26.19 3.78
C LYS A 428 -23.81 25.59 4.21
N LEU A 429 -24.49 24.86 3.33
CA LEU A 429 -25.72 24.14 3.67
C LEU A 429 -25.46 23.05 4.73
N LEU A 430 -24.34 22.32 4.63
CA LEU A 430 -23.92 21.30 5.60
C LEU A 430 -23.57 21.88 6.98
N GLU A 431 -22.99 23.08 7.04
CA GLU A 431 -22.67 23.78 8.30
C GLU A 431 -23.94 24.40 8.94
N GLN A 432 -24.80 25.02 8.12
CA GLN A 432 -25.95 25.79 8.58
C GLN A 432 -27.18 24.93 8.87
N ASN A 433 -27.49 23.97 7.99
CA ASN A 433 -28.70 23.14 8.06
C ASN A 433 -28.38 21.67 8.34
N GLY A 434 -27.20 21.20 7.95
CA GLY A 434 -26.83 19.78 8.06
C GLY A 434 -27.49 18.90 7.01
N VAL A 435 -27.44 17.59 7.23
CA VAL A 435 -28.02 16.56 6.38
C VAL A 435 -28.91 15.63 7.21
N TYR A 436 -30.16 15.42 6.80
CA TYR A 436 -31.11 14.60 7.54
C TYR A 436 -30.77 13.11 7.42
N LEU A 437 -30.48 12.47 8.55
CA LEU A 437 -30.14 11.04 8.63
C LEU A 437 -31.33 10.24 9.20
N GLU A 438 -31.91 9.39 8.36
CA GLU A 438 -33.14 8.63 8.67
C GLU A 438 -32.99 7.72 9.90
N GLN A 439 -31.77 7.26 10.18
CA GLN A 439 -31.47 6.34 11.28
C GLN A 439 -31.31 7.02 12.64
N LEU A 440 -31.04 8.33 12.65
CA LEU A 440 -30.96 9.16 13.86
C LEU A 440 -32.23 10.00 14.07
N GLY A 441 -33.00 10.24 13.01
CA GLY A 441 -34.21 11.07 13.05
C GLY A 441 -33.94 12.58 13.05
N GLU A 442 -32.71 13.00 12.76
CA GLU A 442 -32.25 14.39 12.92
C GLU A 442 -31.35 14.86 11.75
N SER A 443 -31.07 16.16 11.71
CA SER A 443 -30.17 16.79 10.72
C SER A 443 -28.77 16.99 11.28
N VAL A 444 -27.87 16.07 10.96
CA VAL A 444 -26.47 16.10 11.40
C VAL A 444 -25.69 17.16 10.61
N LYS A 445 -24.99 18.04 11.32
CA LYS A 445 -24.15 19.10 10.73
C LYS A 445 -22.77 18.58 10.34
N GLY A 446 -22.06 19.35 9.52
CA GLY A 446 -20.68 19.03 9.15
C GLY A 446 -19.90 20.21 8.59
N THR A 447 -18.58 20.05 8.50
CA THR A 447 -17.64 21.08 8.00
C THR A 447 -16.39 20.43 7.41
N VAL A 448 -15.57 21.22 6.69
CA VAL A 448 -14.25 20.79 6.22
C VAL A 448 -13.27 20.83 7.39
N LEU A 449 -12.62 19.69 7.65
CA LEU A 449 -11.58 19.51 8.66
C LEU A 449 -10.21 20.02 8.18
N TYR A 450 -9.81 19.63 6.97
CA TYR A 450 -8.64 20.14 6.26
C TYR A 450 -8.73 19.85 4.75
N VAL A 451 -7.94 20.58 3.97
CA VAL A 451 -7.74 20.35 2.52
C VAL A 451 -6.31 19.86 2.29
N VAL A 452 -6.17 18.77 1.54
CA VAL A 452 -4.88 18.22 1.09
C VAL A 452 -4.66 18.60 -0.37
N ALA A 453 -3.45 18.99 -0.72
CA ALA A 453 -2.99 19.18 -2.09
C ALA A 453 -1.46 19.09 -2.12
N ASP A 454 -0.87 18.93 -3.30
CA ASP A 454 0.57 19.11 -3.50
C ASP A 454 0.98 20.57 -3.25
N ASN A 455 2.28 20.88 -3.21
CA ASN A 455 2.74 22.24 -2.96
C ASN A 455 2.19 23.26 -3.97
N LEU A 456 2.05 22.91 -5.25
CA LEU A 456 1.54 23.84 -6.28
C LEU A 456 0.03 24.06 -6.14
N GLY A 457 -0.77 23.00 -6.01
CA GLY A 457 -2.21 23.10 -5.76
C GLY A 457 -2.53 23.80 -4.45
N ALA A 458 -1.75 23.54 -3.39
CA ALA A 458 -1.93 24.17 -2.09
C ALA A 458 -1.46 25.64 -2.05
N HIS A 459 -0.54 26.05 -2.93
CA HIS A 459 -0.20 27.46 -3.16
C HIS A 459 -1.32 28.15 -3.96
N SER A 460 -1.73 27.55 -5.09
CA SER A 460 -2.77 28.07 -5.97
C SER A 460 -4.11 28.29 -5.25
N LEU A 461 -4.52 27.35 -4.38
CA LEU A 461 -5.72 27.46 -3.54
C LEU A 461 -5.63 28.63 -2.53
N ALA A 462 -4.43 28.93 -2.03
CA ALA A 462 -4.16 30.00 -1.06
C ALA A 462 -3.87 31.36 -1.72
N GLY A 463 -3.84 31.45 -3.06
CA GLY A 463 -3.45 32.65 -3.79
C GLY A 463 -1.94 32.93 -3.80
N PHE A 464 -1.10 31.96 -3.45
CA PHE A 464 0.35 32.04 -3.56
C PHE A 464 0.84 31.65 -4.95
N LEU A 465 2.08 32.04 -5.29
CA LEU A 465 2.71 31.72 -6.56
C LEU A 465 2.98 30.21 -6.72
N GLU A 466 2.54 29.65 -7.85
CA GLU A 466 2.79 28.27 -8.28
C GLU A 466 4.24 28.08 -8.82
N SER A 467 5.26 28.44 -8.04
CA SER A 467 6.66 28.18 -8.45
C SER A 467 7.64 27.97 -7.29
N PHE A 468 8.51 26.98 -7.47
CA PHE A 468 9.66 26.69 -6.62
C PHE A 468 10.89 27.60 -6.90
N THR A 469 10.83 28.42 -7.95
CA THR A 469 11.88 29.42 -8.29
C THR A 469 11.61 30.81 -7.71
N THR A 470 10.55 30.95 -6.91
CA THR A 470 10.35 32.14 -6.09
C THR A 470 11.32 32.14 -4.92
N ASP A 471 11.70 33.33 -4.44
CA ASP A 471 12.53 33.51 -3.23
C ASP A 471 11.95 32.67 -2.07
N LYS A 472 10.73 33.00 -1.63
CA LYS A 472 10.02 32.29 -0.55
C LYS A 472 9.13 31.17 -1.08
N PHE A 473 9.76 30.14 -1.65
CA PHE A 473 9.08 28.97 -2.21
C PHE A 473 8.35 28.08 -1.18
N CYS A 474 8.54 28.30 0.14
CA CYS A 474 7.91 27.48 1.19
C CYS A 474 7.11 28.33 2.19
N ARG A 475 5.78 28.21 2.16
CA ARG A 475 4.86 28.91 3.08
C ARG A 475 5.00 28.56 4.57
N PHE A 476 5.72 27.50 4.92
CA PHE A 476 5.84 27.00 6.30
C PHE A 476 7.06 27.59 7.02
N CYS A 477 8.25 27.46 6.44
CA CYS A 477 9.49 28.02 7.01
C CYS A 477 9.87 29.39 6.43
N SER A 478 9.22 29.84 5.35
CA SER A 478 9.55 31.09 4.61
C SER A 478 10.99 31.16 4.08
N ALA A 479 11.68 30.02 3.98
CA ALA A 479 13.07 29.94 3.52
C ALA A 479 13.24 30.51 2.10
N SER A 480 14.31 31.28 1.93
CA SER A 480 14.79 31.84 0.67
C SER A 480 15.56 30.82 -0.16
N SER A 481 15.85 31.15 -1.42
CA SER A 481 16.83 30.39 -2.22
C SER A 481 18.25 30.48 -1.65
N PHE A 482 18.58 31.58 -0.95
CA PHE A 482 19.88 31.79 -0.31
C PHE A 482 20.07 30.87 0.91
N ASP A 483 19.04 30.69 1.74
CA ASP A 483 19.09 29.82 2.93
C ASP A 483 19.47 28.37 2.56
N LYS A 484 18.99 27.88 1.41
CA LYS A 484 19.37 26.57 0.85
C LYS A 484 20.84 26.50 0.48
N GLN A 485 21.35 27.46 -0.30
CA GLN A 485 22.76 27.47 -0.68
C GLN A 485 23.65 27.55 0.55
N TYR A 486 23.28 28.36 1.55
CA TYR A 486 24.04 28.46 2.79
C TYR A 486 24.02 27.16 3.62
N GLN A 487 22.92 26.41 3.62
CA GLN A 487 22.87 25.09 4.28
C GLN A 487 23.68 24.03 3.51
N GLU A 488 23.55 23.94 2.18
CA GLU A 488 24.33 22.98 1.38
C GLU A 488 25.85 23.27 1.45
N MET A 489 26.24 24.55 1.42
CA MET A 489 27.64 24.96 1.61
C MET A 489 28.13 24.66 3.03
N ALA A 490 27.34 24.97 4.06
CA ALA A 490 27.70 24.69 5.45
C ALA A 490 27.78 23.19 5.76
N GLU A 491 27.06 22.32 5.04
CA GLU A 491 27.25 20.86 5.12
C GLU A 491 28.53 20.40 4.41
N GLN A 492 28.87 20.99 3.25
CA GLN A 492 30.13 20.72 2.52
C GLN A 492 31.39 21.23 3.28
N GLU A 493 31.26 22.22 4.15
CA GLU A 493 32.33 22.73 5.00
C GLU A 493 32.73 21.79 6.17
N ASN A 494 31.98 20.71 6.47
CA ASN A 494 32.27 19.88 7.65
C ASN A 494 33.20 18.69 7.34
N ILE A 495 34.41 18.71 7.90
CA ILE A 495 35.35 17.59 7.83
C ILE A 495 35.11 16.59 8.96
N THR A 496 35.14 15.29 8.64
CA THR A 496 34.95 14.19 9.59
C THR A 496 36.19 13.32 9.65
N MET A 497 36.78 13.20 10.84
CA MET A 497 38.13 12.70 11.06
C MET A 497 38.13 11.55 12.09
N ARG A 498 39.13 10.67 12.00
CA ARG A 498 39.40 9.60 12.98
C ARG A 498 40.59 10.00 13.83
N VAL A 499 40.35 10.45 15.06
CA VAL A 499 41.38 10.94 15.97
C VAL A 499 41.85 9.82 16.90
N ILE A 500 43.11 9.42 16.78
CA ILE A 500 43.81 8.49 17.68
C ILE A 500 44.46 9.34 18.77
N VAL A 501 43.90 9.29 19.99
CA VAL A 501 44.45 9.97 21.18
C VAL A 501 45.47 9.07 21.88
N SER A 502 45.21 7.76 21.89
CA SER A 502 46.15 6.70 22.25
C SER A 502 45.76 5.40 21.53
N GLU A 503 46.54 4.34 21.68
CA GLU A 503 46.22 3.03 21.06
C GLU A 503 44.92 2.41 21.60
N GLY A 504 44.47 2.82 22.79
CA GLY A 504 43.19 2.43 23.39
C GLY A 504 42.06 3.47 23.27
N ASP A 505 42.34 4.69 22.78
CA ASP A 505 41.36 5.77 22.67
C ASP A 505 41.37 6.37 21.27
N ILE A 506 40.39 5.94 20.46
CA ILE A 506 40.24 6.31 19.05
C ILE A 506 38.80 6.78 18.82
N ARG A 507 38.66 8.04 18.42
CA ARG A 507 37.37 8.75 18.35
C ARG A 507 37.06 9.16 16.91
N LYS A 508 35.80 9.01 16.50
CA LYS A 508 35.29 9.68 15.29
C LYS A 508 34.80 11.07 15.70
N MET A 509 35.34 12.11 15.07
CA MET A 509 35.06 13.50 15.43
C MET A 509 34.79 14.33 14.17
N THR A 510 33.88 15.31 14.26
CA THR A 510 33.47 16.14 13.12
C THR A 510 33.53 17.61 13.53
N THR A 511 34.02 18.46 12.65
CA THR A 511 34.13 19.91 12.82
C THR A 511 33.94 20.61 11.48
N LYS A 512 33.65 21.92 11.50
CA LYS A 512 33.95 22.77 10.35
C LYS A 512 35.43 22.60 9.96
N ARG A 513 35.72 22.62 8.67
CA ARG A 513 37.07 22.57 8.12
C ARG A 513 37.91 23.69 8.76
N PRO A 514 39.01 23.37 9.47
CA PRO A 514 39.87 24.38 10.04
C PRO A 514 40.66 25.09 8.94
N ASP A 515 40.90 26.38 9.10
CA ASP A 515 41.68 27.19 8.16
C ASP A 515 43.19 27.04 8.41
N THR A 516 43.62 26.91 9.68
CA THR A 516 45.02 26.71 10.07
C THR A 516 45.25 25.43 10.91
N LEU A 517 46.49 24.94 10.94
CA LEU A 517 46.88 23.80 11.77
C LEU A 517 46.72 24.13 13.27
N GLU A 518 46.93 25.38 13.63
CA GLU A 518 46.72 25.96 14.95
C GLU A 518 45.26 25.89 15.38
N ASP A 519 44.31 26.19 14.49
CA ASP A 519 42.86 26.05 14.75
C ASP A 519 42.49 24.59 15.03
N LEU A 520 43.04 23.65 14.24
CA LEU A 520 42.83 22.22 14.44
C LEU A 520 43.39 21.74 15.79
N ILE A 521 44.61 22.15 16.13
CA ILE A 521 45.24 21.81 17.42
C ILE A 521 44.48 22.45 18.58
N GLY A 522 44.04 23.71 18.46
CA GLY A 522 43.23 24.40 19.47
C GLY A 522 41.87 23.74 19.70
N TRP A 523 41.17 23.39 18.62
CA TRP A 523 39.90 22.67 18.67
C TRP A 523 40.06 21.27 19.29
N LEU A 524 41.11 20.53 18.93
CA LEU A 524 41.43 19.23 19.54
C LEU A 524 41.77 19.38 21.03
N LYS A 525 42.59 20.37 21.43
CA LYS A 525 42.88 20.67 22.84
C LYS A 525 41.61 20.93 23.64
N GLY A 526 40.70 21.75 23.11
CA GLY A 526 39.41 22.05 23.74
C GLY A 526 38.49 20.83 23.89
N ASN A 527 38.29 20.06 22.83
CA ASN A 527 37.39 18.91 22.82
C ASN A 527 37.92 17.70 23.62
N LEU A 528 39.23 17.50 23.63
CA LEU A 528 39.89 16.42 24.37
C LEU A 528 40.28 16.81 25.80
N LYS A 529 40.18 18.11 26.16
CA LYS A 529 40.63 18.69 27.43
C LYS A 529 42.12 18.40 27.71
N ALA A 530 42.94 18.48 26.67
CA ALA A 530 44.36 18.13 26.72
C ALA A 530 45.19 19.32 27.23
N ASN A 531 45.66 19.23 28.48
CA ASN A 531 46.48 20.24 29.16
C ASN A 531 47.98 20.19 28.77
N TYR A 532 48.31 19.59 27.62
CA TYR A 532 49.68 19.39 27.15
C TYR A 532 49.83 19.79 25.68
N SER A 533 51.05 20.09 25.25
CA SER A 533 51.35 20.32 23.83
C SER A 533 51.66 19.01 23.11
N PHE A 534 51.21 18.92 21.86
CA PHE A 534 51.32 17.75 21.01
C PHE A 534 51.49 18.17 19.56
N THR A 535 52.14 17.33 18.76
CA THR A 535 52.08 17.40 17.30
C THR A 535 51.00 16.46 16.77
N LEU A 536 50.64 16.64 15.50
CA LEU A 536 49.71 15.78 14.79
C LEU A 536 50.45 14.98 13.73
N GLN A 537 50.11 13.71 13.61
CA GLN A 537 50.45 12.87 12.46
C GLN A 537 49.17 12.51 11.72
N TYR A 538 49.24 12.30 10.40
CA TYR A 538 48.14 11.76 9.61
C TYR A 538 48.55 10.45 8.94
N GLN A 539 47.58 9.59 8.62
CA GLN A 539 47.84 8.44 7.75
C GLN A 539 47.86 8.91 6.28
N ASP A 540 49.00 8.77 5.62
CA ASP A 540 49.19 9.24 4.25
C ASP A 540 48.84 8.15 3.22
N PRO A 541 47.84 8.36 2.34
CA PRO A 541 47.46 7.37 1.33
C PRO A 541 48.56 7.03 0.31
N GLU A 542 49.45 7.98 -0.01
CA GLU A 542 50.54 7.78 -0.98
C GLU A 542 51.66 6.92 -0.39
N PHE A 543 51.82 6.93 0.94
CA PHE A 543 52.77 6.10 1.68
C PHE A 543 52.08 4.89 2.36
N ASN A 544 51.13 4.24 1.66
CA ASN A 544 50.41 3.04 2.12
C ASN A 544 49.64 3.18 3.46
N ASN A 545 49.29 4.40 3.88
CA ASN A 545 48.67 4.76 5.17
C ASN A 545 49.62 4.70 6.39
N GLU A 546 50.93 4.77 6.16
CA GLU A 546 51.91 5.06 7.22
C GLU A 546 51.71 6.46 7.83
N LEU A 547 52.25 6.68 9.03
CA LEU A 547 52.04 7.90 9.81
C LEU A 547 53.08 8.99 9.49
N CYS A 548 52.67 9.98 8.69
CA CYS A 548 53.45 11.18 8.37
C CYS A 548 53.14 12.32 9.36
N ASN A 549 54.10 13.21 9.63
CA ASN A 549 53.84 14.42 10.42
C ASN A 549 52.96 15.39 9.60
N LEU A 550 51.90 15.91 10.20
CA LEU A 550 51.00 16.85 9.53
C LEU A 550 51.59 18.27 9.56
N THR A 551 51.97 18.79 8.40
CA THR A 551 52.53 20.15 8.26
C THR A 551 51.58 21.12 7.56
N ASN A 552 50.71 20.65 6.67
CA ASN A 552 49.75 21.48 5.95
C ASN A 552 48.39 20.77 5.88
N LEU A 553 47.30 21.47 6.19
CA LEU A 553 45.94 20.91 6.10
C LEU A 553 45.52 20.53 4.66
N SER A 554 46.27 20.99 3.66
CA SER A 554 46.12 20.61 2.26
C SER A 554 46.53 19.15 1.98
N GLU A 555 47.33 18.55 2.86
CA GLU A 555 47.83 17.16 2.78
C GLU A 555 46.78 16.15 3.30
N LEU A 556 45.69 16.62 3.94
CA LEU A 556 44.66 15.76 4.52
C LEU A 556 43.71 15.18 3.45
N PRO A 557 43.56 13.84 3.33
CA PRO A 557 42.51 13.24 2.52
C PRO A 557 41.10 13.53 3.09
N GLU A 558 40.06 13.36 2.26
CA GLU A 558 38.64 13.68 2.57
C GLU A 558 38.12 13.14 3.92
N LYS A 559 38.69 12.03 4.41
CA LYS A 559 38.34 11.37 5.67
C LYS A 559 39.63 10.95 6.42
N PRO A 560 40.36 11.89 7.05
CA PRO A 560 41.70 11.62 7.53
C PRO A 560 41.68 10.87 8.87
N THR A 561 42.61 9.92 9.03
CA THR A 561 43.04 9.47 10.37
C THR A 561 44.14 10.41 10.84
N ILE A 562 43.99 10.97 12.04
CA ILE A 562 44.98 11.83 12.70
C ILE A 562 45.39 11.18 14.03
N LYS A 563 46.69 11.10 14.32
CA LYS A 563 47.25 10.62 15.60
C LYS A 563 47.88 11.78 16.36
N ILE A 564 47.59 11.84 17.66
CA ILE A 564 48.15 12.84 18.58
C ILE A 564 49.45 12.30 19.17
N ILE A 565 50.54 13.08 19.06
CA ILE A 565 51.86 12.74 19.62
C ILE A 565 52.21 13.77 20.69
N PRO A 566 52.13 13.43 22.00
CA PRO A 566 52.53 14.34 23.08
C PRO A 566 54.01 14.74 22.96
N MET A 567 54.30 16.03 23.13
CA MET A 567 55.67 16.51 23.27
C MET A 567 56.08 16.48 24.75
N ILE A 568 57.23 15.86 25.03
CA ILE A 568 57.80 15.75 26.39
C ILE A 568 59.03 16.65 26.44
N GLU A 569 58.94 17.76 27.16
CA GLU A 569 60.09 18.60 27.48
C GLU A 569 60.90 17.98 28.62
N LEU A 570 62.12 17.53 28.31
CA LEU A 570 63.06 17.03 29.32
C LEU A 570 63.82 18.22 29.93
N VAL A 571 63.41 18.67 31.11
CA VAL A 571 64.10 19.71 31.88
C VAL A 571 65.46 19.17 32.36
N PRO A 572 66.61 19.79 31.99
CA PRO A 572 67.91 19.37 32.49
C PRO A 572 68.06 19.67 33.97
N ILE A 573 68.62 18.73 34.75
CA ILE A 573 68.98 18.97 36.14
C ILE A 573 70.26 19.82 36.17
N SER A 574 70.21 21.00 36.77
CA SER A 574 71.38 21.84 36.98
C SER A 574 72.31 21.22 38.03
N ALA A 575 73.58 21.01 37.66
CA ALA A 575 74.67 20.80 38.60
C ALA A 575 75.33 22.16 38.88
N ASP A 576 75.64 22.42 40.14
CA ASP A 576 76.26 23.68 40.57
C ASP A 576 77.76 23.78 40.20
N THR A 577 78.31 24.98 40.40
CA THR A 577 79.75 25.32 40.60
C THR A 577 80.50 25.96 39.40
N GLU A 578 80.56 27.30 39.45
CA GLU A 578 81.72 28.17 39.18
C GLU A 578 82.38 28.32 37.77
N SER A 579 82.00 29.42 37.12
CA SER A 579 82.88 30.59 36.84
C SER A 579 83.81 30.66 35.60
N TYR A 580 84.05 31.92 35.17
CA TYR A 580 85.11 32.46 34.28
C TYR A 580 85.34 31.86 32.87
N GLY A 581 85.58 32.71 31.86
CA GLY A 581 86.08 32.26 30.54
C GLY A 581 85.77 33.17 29.34
N ASP A 582 86.34 34.37 29.32
CA ASP A 582 86.07 35.44 28.34
C ASP A 582 86.79 35.25 26.96
N THR A 583 86.34 36.00 25.93
CA THR A 583 87.05 36.47 24.68
C THR A 583 87.01 35.74 23.30
N SER A 584 87.08 36.61 22.24
CA SER A 584 87.34 36.41 20.78
C SER A 584 86.25 35.75 19.91
N SER A 585 85.62 36.41 18.92
CA SER A 585 86.10 37.01 17.63
C SER A 585 86.57 35.97 16.59
N GLN A 586 86.36 36.08 15.26
CA GLN A 586 85.87 37.15 14.35
C GLN A 586 85.18 36.45 13.12
N ALA A 587 84.64 37.03 12.01
CA ALA A 587 84.57 38.37 11.38
C ALA A 587 83.36 38.50 10.39
N ASP A 588 83.35 39.56 9.57
CA ASP A 588 82.25 40.08 8.71
C ASP A 588 82.12 39.46 7.30
N THR A 589 81.05 39.81 6.55
CA THR A 589 81.07 40.43 5.18
C THR A 589 79.63 40.78 4.70
N GLU A 590 79.45 41.91 4.00
CA GLU A 590 78.18 42.41 3.41
C GLU A 590 77.96 41.98 1.94
N ILE A 591 76.77 42.27 1.36
CA ILE A 591 76.58 42.95 0.04
C ILE A 591 75.09 43.13 -0.32
N LEU A 592 74.75 44.18 -1.09
CA LEU A 592 73.41 44.62 -1.52
C LEU A 592 73.20 44.51 -3.05
N SER A 593 71.94 44.50 -3.56
CA SER A 593 71.39 45.50 -4.52
C SER A 593 70.25 45.05 -5.50
N ASN A 594 69.13 45.78 -5.46
CA ASN A 594 68.34 46.42 -6.55
C ASN A 594 67.71 45.69 -7.79
N SER A 595 66.37 45.87 -7.90
CA SER A 595 65.58 46.31 -9.10
C SER A 595 65.31 45.30 -10.26
N SER A 596 64.30 45.45 -11.14
CA SER A 596 63.41 46.60 -11.48
C SER A 596 61.97 46.25 -11.99
N LEU A 597 61.18 47.31 -12.22
CA LEU A 597 59.84 47.46 -12.89
C LEU A 597 59.77 46.87 -14.34
N ASP A 598 58.65 46.81 -15.10
CA ASP A 598 57.37 47.58 -15.13
C ASP A 598 56.23 46.90 -15.98
N ARG A 599 54.97 47.45 -15.94
CA ARG A 599 53.82 47.37 -16.92
C ARG A 599 52.99 46.07 -17.17
N SER A 600 51.71 46.08 -17.64
CA SER A 600 50.56 47.04 -17.56
C SER A 600 49.26 46.58 -18.31
N PHE A 601 48.06 46.75 -17.72
CA PHE A 601 46.68 46.96 -18.34
C PHE A 601 46.10 45.98 -19.43
N GLN A 602 44.79 45.84 -19.75
CA GLN A 602 43.46 46.00 -19.07
C GLN A 602 42.33 45.32 -19.94
N TRP A 603 41.06 45.33 -19.48
CA TRP A 603 39.82 44.75 -20.06
C TRP A 603 39.25 45.44 -21.34
N PRO A 604 38.24 44.81 -22.00
CA PRO A 604 36.98 45.53 -22.29
C PRO A 604 35.67 44.70 -22.11
N GLU A 605 34.50 45.34 -22.27
CA GLU A 605 33.13 44.77 -22.13
C GLU A 605 32.23 44.95 -23.39
N ASN A 606 31.04 44.31 -23.35
CA ASN A 606 29.71 44.76 -23.86
C ASN A 606 29.33 44.70 -25.37
N GLN A 607 28.15 44.09 -25.66
CA GLN A 607 26.94 44.63 -26.35
C GLN A 607 25.99 43.51 -26.88
N GLY A 608 24.73 43.81 -27.30
CA GLY A 608 23.77 42.78 -27.80
C GLY A 608 22.38 43.26 -28.29
N HIS A 609 21.43 42.31 -28.52
CA HIS A 609 19.98 42.46 -28.89
C HIS A 609 19.62 42.93 -30.36
N PRO A 610 18.36 42.82 -30.89
CA PRO A 610 17.18 41.99 -30.54
C PRO A 610 16.53 41.14 -31.74
N PRO A 611 15.28 41.28 -32.27
CA PRO A 611 14.31 40.14 -32.26
C PRO A 611 13.42 39.83 -33.52
N ALA A 612 12.67 38.71 -33.47
CA ALA A 612 11.49 38.32 -34.29
C ALA A 612 10.64 37.25 -33.52
N GLY A 613 9.43 36.76 -33.89
CA GLY A 613 8.49 36.97 -35.02
C GLY A 613 7.21 36.08 -34.87
N MET A 614 6.31 36.00 -35.87
CA MET A 614 5.07 35.15 -35.87
C MET A 614 4.76 34.55 -37.26
N ASP A 615 4.24 33.30 -37.35
CA ASP A 615 2.91 32.95 -37.92
C ASP A 615 2.63 31.41 -37.93
N GLY A 616 1.40 30.97 -38.20
CA GLY A 616 0.99 29.53 -38.11
C GLY A 616 0.09 28.99 -39.23
N ARG A 617 -0.26 27.68 -39.17
CA ARG A 617 -1.26 27.00 -40.04
C ARG A 617 -1.76 25.66 -39.45
N THR A 618 -2.99 25.28 -39.79
CA THR A 618 -3.69 24.05 -39.33
C THR A 618 -3.80 22.98 -40.41
N VAL A 619 -3.67 21.70 -40.04
CA VAL A 619 -4.07 20.51 -40.84
C VAL A 619 -4.72 19.47 -39.92
N SER A 620 -5.55 18.57 -40.47
CA SER A 620 -6.58 17.80 -39.76
C SER A 620 -6.24 16.33 -39.41
N SER A 621 -6.89 15.86 -38.34
CA SER A 621 -7.44 14.51 -38.09
C SER A 621 -6.79 13.25 -38.71
N SER A 622 -6.38 12.32 -37.85
CA SER A 622 -6.86 10.93 -37.94
C SER A 622 -7.02 10.31 -36.54
N ARG A 623 -7.99 9.39 -36.39
CA ARG A 623 -8.41 8.78 -35.12
C ARG A 623 -7.83 7.38 -34.98
N TRP A 624 -7.15 7.11 -33.87
CA TRP A 624 -6.65 5.78 -33.52
C TRP A 624 -6.92 5.51 -32.04
N GLU A 625 -7.74 4.50 -31.78
CA GLU A 625 -8.08 4.04 -30.43
C GLU A 625 -7.17 2.87 -30.06
N THR A 626 -6.38 2.98 -29.00
CA THR A 626 -5.86 1.80 -28.29
C THR A 626 -5.49 2.15 -26.85
N THR A 627 -5.67 1.16 -25.98
CA THR A 627 -5.40 1.16 -24.54
C THR A 627 -3.93 1.39 -24.19
N GLU A 628 -3.65 2.27 -23.21
CA GLU A 628 -2.35 2.36 -22.50
C GLU A 628 -2.50 1.99 -21.01
N PRO A 629 -1.42 1.57 -20.32
CA PRO A 629 -1.46 1.20 -18.90
C PRO A 629 -1.68 2.40 -17.96
N LYS A 630 -2.18 2.15 -16.74
CA LYS A 630 -2.39 3.20 -15.73
C LYS A 630 -1.05 3.80 -15.26
N CYS A 631 -0.96 5.12 -15.30
CA CYS A 631 0.23 5.91 -15.00
C CYS A 631 0.68 5.79 -13.52
N ALA A 632 1.99 5.85 -13.28
CA ALA A 632 2.57 5.91 -11.93
C ALA A 632 2.40 7.31 -11.31
N ARG A 633 1.50 7.42 -10.33
CA ARG A 633 1.35 8.59 -9.46
C ARG A 633 0.67 8.25 -8.11
N LEU A 634 0.92 7.05 -7.61
CA LEU A 634 0.31 6.52 -6.37
C LEU A 634 1.26 6.60 -5.15
N ASP A 635 2.52 6.95 -5.35
CA ASP A 635 3.61 6.55 -4.43
C ASP A 635 3.60 7.28 -3.06
N GLU A 636 3.10 8.52 -2.98
CA GLU A 636 2.96 9.21 -1.68
C GLU A 636 1.80 8.68 -0.82
N LEU A 637 0.74 8.14 -1.43
CA LEU A 637 -0.32 7.45 -0.67
C LEU A 637 0.04 5.97 -0.43
N MET A 638 0.73 5.33 -1.38
CA MET A 638 1.12 3.93 -1.24
C MET A 638 2.23 3.73 -0.20
N SER A 639 3.12 4.71 0.00
CA SER A 639 4.17 4.65 1.02
C SER A 639 3.62 4.61 2.46
N LEU A 640 2.52 5.30 2.78
CA LEU A 640 1.85 5.20 4.08
C LEU A 640 0.96 3.93 4.22
N SER A 641 0.47 3.35 3.12
CA SER A 641 -0.39 2.15 3.17
C SER A 641 0.33 0.81 2.99
N MET A 642 1.60 0.81 2.55
CA MET A 642 2.45 -0.39 2.48
C MET A 642 3.53 -0.41 3.59
N VAL A 643 3.10 -0.22 4.84
CA VAL A 643 3.80 -0.88 5.95
C VAL A 643 3.44 -2.36 5.88
N VAL A 644 4.35 -3.17 5.34
CA VAL A 644 4.24 -4.63 5.44
C VAL A 644 4.44 -4.97 6.91
N ASN A 645 3.35 -5.28 7.61
CA ASN A 645 3.44 -5.81 8.98
C ASN A 645 4.36 -7.03 8.97
N VAL A 646 5.27 -7.08 9.93
CA VAL A 646 6.09 -8.27 10.20
C VAL A 646 5.13 -9.44 10.50
N GLU A 647 5.37 -10.61 9.89
CA GLU A 647 4.55 -11.80 10.13
C GLU A 647 4.51 -12.12 11.63
N GLU A 648 3.31 -12.39 12.16
CA GLU A 648 3.11 -12.71 13.58
C GLU A 648 4.00 -13.89 14.01
N GLY A 649 5.08 -13.59 14.74
CA GLY A 649 6.07 -14.58 15.20
C GLY A 649 7.54 -14.31 14.84
N ARG A 650 7.87 -13.18 14.18
CA ARG A 650 9.26 -12.70 14.07
C ARG A 650 9.41 -11.39 14.85
N ASP A 651 10.49 -11.25 15.63
CA ASP A 651 10.86 -9.97 16.23
C ASP A 651 11.74 -9.12 15.29
N ASP A 652 11.90 -7.83 15.63
CA ASP A 652 12.79 -6.91 14.88
C ASP A 652 14.29 -7.26 15.08
N HIS A 653 14.65 -8.06 16.09
CA HIS A 653 16.04 -8.37 16.46
C HIS A 653 16.68 -9.35 15.46
N ASN A 654 15.97 -10.45 15.17
CA ASN A 654 16.35 -11.46 14.16
C ASN A 654 16.52 -10.85 12.75
N LEU A 655 15.80 -9.76 12.44
CA LEU A 655 15.91 -9.06 11.16
C LEU A 655 17.12 -8.10 11.10
N GLU A 656 17.47 -7.46 12.23
CA GLU A 656 18.67 -6.62 12.32
C GLU A 656 19.96 -7.48 12.34
N GLU A 657 19.94 -8.70 12.92
CA GLU A 657 21.02 -9.68 12.75
C GLU A 657 21.24 -10.03 11.27
N ALA A 658 20.17 -10.35 10.54
CA ALA A 658 20.24 -10.64 9.11
C ALA A 658 20.74 -9.45 8.27
N ARG A 659 20.42 -8.21 8.67
CA ARG A 659 21.02 -7.00 8.09
C ARG A 659 22.52 -6.92 8.39
N GLN A 660 22.95 -7.23 9.62
CA GLN A 660 24.37 -7.16 9.96
C GLN A 660 25.19 -8.22 9.23
N VAL A 661 24.66 -9.44 9.04
CA VAL A 661 25.26 -10.45 8.15
C VAL A 661 25.40 -9.92 6.72
N LEU A 662 24.39 -9.20 6.20
CA LEU A 662 24.46 -8.58 4.88
C LEU A 662 25.52 -7.49 4.77
N VAL A 663 25.67 -6.62 5.78
CA VAL A 663 26.75 -5.61 5.79
C VAL A 663 28.11 -6.30 5.79
N ASN A 664 28.30 -7.31 6.65
CA ASN A 664 29.56 -8.06 6.74
C ASN A 664 29.88 -8.82 5.43
N GLU A 665 28.86 -9.30 4.69
CA GLU A 665 29.03 -9.92 3.38
C GLU A 665 29.45 -8.91 2.29
N MET A 666 28.86 -7.71 2.32
CA MET A 666 29.16 -6.62 1.37
C MET A 666 30.55 -5.98 1.57
N MET A 667 31.18 -6.18 2.72
CA MET A 667 32.57 -5.73 2.99
C MET A 667 33.63 -6.69 2.42
N LYS A 668 33.25 -7.83 1.82
CA LYS A 668 34.18 -8.79 1.22
C LYS A 668 34.61 -8.35 -0.18
N THR A 669 35.85 -8.68 -0.55
CA THR A 669 36.40 -8.45 -1.90
C THR A 669 35.63 -9.15 -3.03
N LYS A 670 34.89 -10.23 -2.70
CA LYS A 670 33.91 -10.89 -3.59
C LYS A 670 32.67 -11.32 -2.76
N PRO A 671 31.62 -10.48 -2.66
CA PRO A 671 30.41 -10.81 -1.90
C PRO A 671 29.64 -11.98 -2.52
N ASN A 672 29.08 -12.86 -1.70
CA ASN A 672 28.22 -13.95 -2.16
C ASN A 672 26.83 -13.42 -2.57
N GLY A 673 26.63 -13.18 -3.86
CA GLY A 673 25.36 -12.65 -4.41
C GLY A 673 24.11 -13.48 -4.08
N SER A 674 24.24 -14.79 -3.83
CA SER A 674 23.11 -15.64 -3.41
C SER A 674 22.71 -15.35 -1.96
N LEU A 675 23.70 -15.23 -1.06
CA LEU A 675 23.49 -14.86 0.34
C LEU A 675 22.99 -13.41 0.47
N VAL A 676 23.57 -12.48 -0.29
CA VAL A 676 23.11 -11.08 -0.35
C VAL A 676 21.65 -11.01 -0.81
N LYS A 677 21.28 -11.72 -1.89
CA LYS A 677 19.88 -11.76 -2.36
C LYS A 677 18.94 -12.33 -1.30
N LYS A 678 19.26 -13.49 -0.72
CA LYS A 678 18.46 -14.13 0.35
C LYS A 678 18.26 -13.20 1.55
N ASN A 679 19.31 -12.51 2.00
CA ASN A 679 19.21 -11.62 3.15
C ASN A 679 18.47 -10.32 2.78
N MET A 680 18.63 -9.79 1.57
CA MET A 680 17.81 -8.66 1.07
C MET A 680 16.33 -9.02 0.99
N ASP A 681 15.98 -10.23 0.56
CA ASP A 681 14.59 -10.72 0.54
C ASP A 681 14.03 -10.81 1.98
N LEU A 682 14.76 -11.44 2.90
CA LEU A 682 14.36 -11.64 4.29
C LEU A 682 14.14 -10.32 5.04
N THR A 683 14.96 -9.31 4.77
CA THR A 683 14.98 -8.03 5.49
C THR A 683 14.14 -6.92 4.83
N PHE A 684 13.40 -7.24 3.75
CA PHE A 684 12.63 -6.24 2.99
C PHE A 684 11.65 -5.43 3.86
N ALA A 685 10.94 -6.08 4.79
CA ALA A 685 10.02 -5.38 5.69
C ALA A 685 10.72 -4.38 6.61
N LEU A 686 11.84 -4.78 7.25
CA LEU A 686 12.65 -3.90 8.11
C LEU A 686 13.21 -2.71 7.33
N ARG A 687 13.75 -2.96 6.13
CA ARG A 687 14.30 -1.91 5.25
C ARG A 687 13.22 -0.94 4.76
N ARG A 688 12.03 -1.43 4.39
CA ARG A 688 10.88 -0.58 4.03
C ARG A 688 10.38 0.25 5.21
N LYS A 689 10.28 -0.33 6.40
CA LYS A 689 9.97 0.35 7.67
C LYS A 689 10.95 1.50 7.91
N GLU A 690 12.25 1.24 7.84
CA GLU A 690 13.32 2.23 8.01
C GLU A 690 13.24 3.37 6.98
N VAL A 691 13.14 3.05 5.68
CA VAL A 691 13.08 4.07 4.60
C VAL A 691 11.82 4.94 4.68
N VAL A 692 10.66 4.36 4.98
CA VAL A 692 9.37 5.08 5.01
C VAL A 692 9.19 5.90 6.29
N GLN A 693 9.52 5.33 7.45
CA GLN A 693 9.25 5.93 8.75
C GLN A 693 10.40 6.84 9.21
N ASN A 694 11.64 6.34 9.18
CA ASN A 694 12.79 7.05 9.74
C ASN A 694 13.39 8.06 8.75
N LYS A 695 13.13 7.88 7.45
CA LYS A 695 13.61 8.74 6.34
C LYS A 695 15.10 9.12 6.45
N PRO A 696 16.00 8.14 6.69
CA PRO A 696 17.42 8.39 6.95
C PRO A 696 18.13 8.98 5.72
N ALA A 697 19.23 9.70 5.96
CA ALA A 697 20.05 10.28 4.89
C ALA A 697 20.64 9.19 3.99
N ILE A 698 20.91 9.51 2.71
CA ILE A 698 21.47 8.55 1.75
C ILE A 698 22.82 7.96 2.22
N SER A 699 23.63 8.75 2.92
CA SER A 699 24.88 8.31 3.56
C SER A 699 24.66 7.25 4.66
N GLN A 700 23.57 7.37 5.43
CA GLN A 700 23.18 6.38 6.44
C GLN A 700 22.62 5.11 5.79
N MET A 701 21.81 5.25 4.73
CA MET A 701 21.31 4.13 3.93
C MET A 701 22.46 3.34 3.28
N LEU A 702 23.49 4.02 2.76
CA LEU A 702 24.67 3.39 2.17
C LEU A 702 25.44 2.53 3.19
N HIS A 703 25.54 2.98 4.45
CA HIS A 703 26.18 2.22 5.52
C HIS A 703 25.31 1.09 6.09
N ARG A 704 24.00 1.28 6.27
CA ARG A 704 23.10 0.26 6.83
C ARG A 704 22.67 -0.80 5.82
N TRP A 705 22.55 -0.44 4.55
CA TRP A 705 22.03 -1.26 3.45
C TRP A 705 22.91 -1.18 2.18
N PRO A 706 24.24 -1.41 2.27
CA PRO A 706 25.18 -1.24 1.15
C PRO A 706 24.80 -2.03 -0.12
N ALA A 707 24.15 -3.19 0.05
CA ALA A 707 23.66 -4.01 -1.05
C ALA A 707 22.67 -3.27 -1.97
N LEU A 708 21.83 -2.34 -1.45
CA LEU A 708 20.87 -1.56 -2.26
C LEU A 708 21.53 -0.80 -3.41
N PHE A 709 22.77 -0.34 -3.20
CA PHE A 709 23.49 0.50 -4.14
C PHE A 709 24.25 -0.32 -5.21
N THR A 710 24.02 -1.63 -5.26
CA THR A 710 24.46 -2.49 -6.37
C THR A 710 23.35 -2.59 -7.41
N GLU A 711 23.69 -2.43 -8.69
CA GLU A 711 22.77 -2.48 -9.83
C GLU A 711 21.80 -3.68 -9.76
N SER A 712 22.32 -4.89 -9.51
CA SER A 712 21.50 -6.10 -9.41
C SER A 712 20.43 -6.03 -8.31
N GLN A 713 20.72 -5.40 -7.17
CA GLN A 713 19.74 -5.25 -6.09
C GLN A 713 18.82 -4.04 -6.29
N VAL A 714 19.18 -3.02 -7.07
CA VAL A 714 18.23 -1.98 -7.50
C VAL A 714 17.11 -2.63 -8.30
N PHE A 715 17.45 -3.49 -9.28
CA PHE A 715 16.45 -4.24 -10.06
C PHE A 715 15.61 -5.20 -9.20
N TYR A 716 16.23 -5.94 -8.27
CA TYR A 716 15.48 -6.81 -7.36
C TYR A 716 14.62 -6.04 -6.34
N GLU A 717 15.08 -4.90 -5.81
CA GLU A 717 14.30 -4.11 -4.85
C GLU A 717 13.09 -3.44 -5.53
N PHE A 718 13.26 -2.90 -6.74
CA PHE A 718 12.13 -2.47 -7.56
C PHE A 718 11.13 -3.62 -7.78
N SER A 719 11.63 -4.82 -8.08
CA SER A 719 10.80 -6.01 -8.25
C SER A 719 10.04 -6.41 -6.97
N ARG A 720 10.65 -6.25 -5.79
CA ARG A 720 9.99 -6.47 -4.47
C ARG A 720 8.90 -5.42 -4.17
N VAL A 721 9.10 -4.17 -4.59
CA VAL A 721 8.15 -3.06 -4.35
C VAL A 721 6.98 -3.06 -5.35
N VAL A 722 7.25 -3.33 -6.63
CA VAL A 722 6.28 -3.15 -7.73
C VAL A 722 5.71 -4.48 -8.24
N GLY A 723 6.32 -5.63 -7.89
CA GLY A 723 5.92 -6.95 -8.38
C GLY A 723 6.26 -7.20 -9.86
N LYS A 724 7.15 -6.37 -10.44
CA LYS A 724 7.56 -6.41 -11.85
C LYS A 724 9.07 -6.25 -12.01
N SER A 725 9.66 -7.02 -12.92
CA SER A 725 11.05 -6.82 -13.34
C SER A 725 11.17 -5.55 -14.18
N LEU A 726 11.89 -4.55 -13.64
CA LEU A 726 12.12 -3.28 -14.33
C LEU A 726 12.89 -3.46 -15.64
N GLN A 727 13.92 -4.32 -15.62
CA GLN A 727 14.79 -4.55 -16.77
C GLN A 727 14.02 -5.19 -17.93
N ASP A 728 13.26 -6.26 -17.64
CA ASP A 728 12.50 -6.98 -18.68
C ASP A 728 11.36 -6.12 -19.22
N ASN A 729 10.54 -5.49 -18.35
CA ASN A 729 9.45 -4.61 -18.79
C ASN A 729 9.97 -3.41 -19.61
N PHE A 730 11.15 -2.86 -19.29
CA PHE A 730 11.76 -1.78 -20.07
C PHE A 730 12.18 -2.25 -21.46
N PHE A 731 12.80 -3.43 -21.58
CA PHE A 731 13.25 -3.96 -22.86
C PHE A 731 12.10 -4.48 -23.73
N ASP A 732 11.07 -5.10 -23.15
CA ASP A 732 9.88 -5.56 -23.87
C ASP A 732 9.10 -4.39 -24.49
N GLU A 733 8.89 -3.31 -23.74
CA GLU A 733 8.25 -2.08 -24.24
C GLU A 733 9.16 -1.36 -25.25
N LEU A 734 10.48 -1.30 -25.02
CA LEU A 734 11.42 -0.71 -25.97
C LEU A 734 11.41 -1.47 -27.31
N ASP A 735 11.35 -2.80 -27.30
CA ASP A 735 11.23 -3.62 -28.52
C ASP A 735 9.87 -3.42 -29.19
N HIS A 736 8.78 -3.34 -28.42
CA HIS A 736 7.43 -3.06 -28.94
C HIS A 736 7.37 -1.71 -29.69
N PHE A 737 8.02 -0.67 -29.17
CA PHE A 737 8.06 0.65 -29.82
C PHE A 737 9.19 0.83 -30.84
N SER A 738 10.25 0.00 -30.80
CA SER A 738 11.44 0.13 -31.66
C SER A 738 11.14 0.25 -33.16
N PRO A 739 10.27 -0.59 -33.78
CA PRO A 739 9.91 -0.43 -35.19
C PRO A 739 9.32 0.94 -35.52
N ARG A 740 8.51 1.51 -34.62
CA ARG A 740 7.87 2.83 -34.78
C ARG A 740 8.88 3.97 -34.58
N LEU A 741 9.84 3.82 -33.69
CA LEU A 741 10.94 4.77 -33.47
C LEU A 741 11.89 4.81 -34.67
N VAL A 742 12.33 3.65 -35.17
CA VAL A 742 13.16 3.53 -36.38
C VAL A 742 12.46 4.18 -37.58
N ASP A 743 11.15 3.99 -37.73
CA ASP A 743 10.38 4.61 -38.82
C ASP A 743 10.18 6.12 -38.64
N LEU A 744 10.07 6.62 -37.40
CA LEU A 744 10.07 8.05 -37.09
C LEU A 744 11.43 8.69 -37.43
N PHE A 745 12.53 8.04 -37.07
CA PHE A 745 13.89 8.50 -37.39
C PHE A 745 14.08 8.62 -38.90
N ARG A 746 13.68 7.58 -39.64
CA ARG A 746 13.75 7.50 -41.11
C ARG A 746 12.86 8.53 -41.83
N LYS A 747 11.85 9.10 -41.16
CA LYS A 747 10.94 10.13 -41.70
C LYS A 747 11.34 11.57 -41.35
N LYS A 748 12.28 11.79 -40.43
CA LYS A 748 12.77 13.12 -40.03
C LYS A 748 13.71 13.71 -41.10
N LYS A 749 13.75 15.05 -41.18
CA LYS A 749 14.52 15.83 -42.15
C LYS A 749 15.23 17.01 -41.47
N GLY A 750 16.08 17.73 -42.21
CA GLY A 750 16.94 18.78 -41.65
C GLY A 750 18.12 18.21 -40.86
N LEU A 751 18.78 19.06 -40.05
CA LEU A 751 19.98 18.70 -39.28
C LEU A 751 19.75 17.47 -38.37
N THR A 752 18.62 17.44 -37.66
CA THR A 752 18.18 16.30 -36.84
C THR A 752 18.03 15.02 -37.67
N GLY A 753 17.50 15.12 -38.89
CA GLY A 753 17.37 13.99 -39.81
C GLY A 753 18.72 13.46 -40.31
N GLN A 754 19.73 14.32 -40.48
CA GLN A 754 21.09 13.91 -40.86
C GLN A 754 21.77 13.12 -39.74
N LEU A 755 21.68 13.59 -38.50
CA LEU A 755 22.19 12.88 -37.31
C LEU A 755 21.53 11.51 -37.14
N LEU A 756 20.20 11.43 -37.30
CA LEU A 756 19.45 10.18 -37.22
C LEU A 756 19.76 9.21 -38.38
N ALA A 757 19.96 9.73 -39.60
CA ALA A 757 20.40 8.93 -40.74
C ALA A 757 21.80 8.33 -40.53
N GLU A 758 22.70 9.05 -39.86
CA GLU A 758 24.02 8.53 -39.50
C GLU A 758 23.94 7.42 -38.44
N LEU A 759 23.11 7.58 -37.40
CA LEU A 759 22.85 6.51 -36.42
C LEU A 759 22.24 5.25 -37.09
N LEU A 760 21.29 5.45 -38.00
CA LEU A 760 20.71 4.38 -38.83
C LEU A 760 21.75 3.69 -39.73
N ARG A 761 22.79 4.41 -40.20
CA ARG A 761 23.88 3.87 -41.03
C ARG A 761 24.92 3.09 -40.22
N GLN A 762 25.09 3.43 -38.94
CA GLN A 762 25.96 2.70 -38.00
C GLN A 762 25.35 1.34 -37.59
N THR A 763 24.02 1.26 -37.53
CA THR A 763 23.28 0.05 -37.11
C THR A 763 23.04 -0.87 -38.31
N LYS A 764 23.97 -1.80 -38.56
CA LYS A 764 23.97 -2.68 -39.76
C LYS A 764 23.30 -4.04 -39.55
N THR A 765 22.85 -4.32 -38.34
CA THR A 765 22.37 -5.62 -37.85
C THR A 765 20.87 -5.55 -37.52
N THR A 766 20.21 -6.72 -37.54
CA THR A 766 18.82 -6.89 -37.09
C THR A 766 18.73 -7.42 -35.66
N GLU A 767 19.85 -7.45 -34.93
CA GLU A 767 19.90 -7.93 -33.56
C GLU A 767 19.12 -7.00 -32.62
N PRO A 768 18.28 -7.53 -31.70
CA PRO A 768 17.48 -6.71 -30.79
C PRO A 768 18.32 -5.71 -30.00
N THR A 769 19.50 -6.11 -29.52
CA THR A 769 20.44 -5.25 -28.78
C THR A 769 20.87 -4.02 -29.60
N ASP A 770 21.17 -4.19 -30.88
CA ASP A 770 21.62 -3.09 -31.74
C ASP A 770 20.45 -2.16 -32.12
N ILE A 771 19.25 -2.71 -32.30
CA ILE A 771 18.02 -1.94 -32.53
C ILE A 771 17.64 -1.13 -31.27
N ARG A 772 17.76 -1.72 -30.07
CA ARG A 772 17.58 -1.03 -28.78
C ARG A 772 18.60 0.11 -28.64
N CYS A 773 19.88 -0.15 -28.89
CA CYS A 773 20.95 0.85 -28.87
C CYS A 773 20.70 2.00 -29.87
N LEU A 774 20.24 1.70 -31.08
CA LEU A 774 19.82 2.69 -32.08
C LEU A 774 18.68 3.56 -31.55
N CYS A 775 17.63 2.95 -30.99
CA CYS A 775 16.47 3.66 -30.46
C CYS A 775 16.86 4.59 -29.30
N LEU A 776 17.66 4.10 -28.35
CA LEU A 776 18.13 4.88 -27.21
C LEU A 776 19.10 6.01 -27.62
N ARG A 777 19.96 5.81 -28.63
CA ARG A 777 20.82 6.89 -29.18
C ARG A 777 20.05 7.92 -30.01
N GLY A 778 18.98 7.51 -30.71
CA GLY A 778 18.16 8.40 -31.54
C GLY A 778 17.10 9.20 -30.77
N LEU A 779 16.68 8.74 -29.59
CA LEU A 779 15.65 9.42 -28.78
C LEU A 779 16.06 10.83 -28.32
N PRO A 780 17.25 11.07 -27.70
CA PRO A 780 17.70 12.42 -27.36
C PRO A 780 17.77 13.35 -28.58
N VAL A 781 18.23 12.83 -29.72
CA VAL A 781 18.32 13.58 -30.99
C VAL A 781 16.93 14.01 -31.50
N ILE A 782 15.88 13.20 -31.28
CA ILE A 782 14.49 13.57 -31.58
C ILE A 782 13.95 14.66 -30.64
N LEU A 783 14.36 14.64 -29.37
CA LEU A 783 13.91 15.54 -28.30
C LEU A 783 14.71 16.86 -28.23
N ALA A 784 15.89 16.90 -28.87
CA ALA A 784 16.91 17.95 -28.77
C ALA A 784 17.60 18.02 -27.39
N ASP A 785 17.65 16.91 -26.67
CA ASP A 785 18.42 16.74 -25.43
C ASP A 785 19.90 16.42 -25.73
N ASP A 786 20.82 16.83 -24.86
CA ASP A 786 22.22 16.40 -24.93
C ASP A 786 22.37 14.94 -24.49
N SER A 787 23.03 14.14 -25.34
CA SER A 787 23.30 12.72 -25.11
C SER A 787 24.71 12.45 -24.58
N SER A 788 25.57 13.46 -24.47
CA SER A 788 26.98 13.33 -24.07
C SER A 788 27.16 12.65 -22.69
N ALA A 789 26.31 12.98 -21.73
CA ALA A 789 26.30 12.38 -20.39
C ALA A 789 25.57 11.03 -20.32
N PHE A 790 24.72 10.71 -21.29
CA PHE A 790 23.86 9.52 -21.28
C PHE A 790 24.58 8.27 -21.83
N PHE A 791 25.54 8.43 -22.75
CA PHE A 791 26.31 7.32 -23.33
C PHE A 791 27.82 7.50 -23.11
N ARG A 792 28.39 6.74 -22.16
CA ARG A 792 29.85 6.59 -22.07
C ARG A 792 30.34 5.57 -23.09
N THR A 793 30.93 6.04 -24.18
CA THR A 793 31.57 5.18 -25.18
C THR A 793 32.92 4.67 -24.68
N CYS A 794 32.99 3.43 -24.20
CA CYS A 794 34.27 2.75 -24.02
C CYS A 794 34.90 2.46 -25.40
N THR A 795 35.97 3.17 -25.73
CA THR A 795 36.91 2.75 -26.78
C THR A 795 37.66 1.52 -26.28
N VAL A 796 37.34 0.34 -26.85
CA VAL A 796 38.15 -0.86 -26.65
C VAL A 796 39.43 -0.70 -27.49
N SER A 797 40.57 -0.62 -26.80
CA SER A 797 41.92 -0.59 -27.37
C SER A 797 42.59 -1.96 -27.21
#